data_AF-A0A146K3X9-F1
#
_entry.id   AF-A0A146K3X9-F1
#
_cell.length_a   1.000
_cell.length_b   1.000
_cell.length_c   1.000
_cell.angle_alpha   90.00
_cell.angle_beta   90.00
_cell.angle_gamma   90.00
#
_symmetry.space_group_name_H-M   'P 1'
#
loop_
_entity.id
_entity.type
_entity.pdbx_description
1 polymer ?
#
loop_
_entity_poly.entity_id
_entity_poly.type
_entity_poly.pdbx_seq_one_letter_code
_entity_poly.pdbx_strand_id
1 'polypeptide(L)'
;STTELQEFNIEEPQKSADFQNMAIEIDTNKKELQQYMQGKNKEDSFIKEKEVRLSQMVRERRQNESQIQMSQNQVQRLEQKLNDIKLGVKKHQQHINSLSTQDQQTYMQLQQFGGRIVGPASAYFSVRQEYEYLQSAVQRFLQPNDIKFLSCLKKDENIYKNQEELGKVVLMEQLRPKLINSQQMSQKMGFRVIPLIDVLEFTNDLVLSALILKKKIDQIVIIPSIRDAEAFLDQNPHFTVLPVDVPSIISLQNGSMYSKPAHPQQSRQSPGGSTVYVHSTKNMKQLEVELQAAREQLVEALKQKEQIDANQSIFDDLQTEIDLKKQQLQTLISNIDALQLNDSSLQLTYQNMQNDFSQQLQQYNIEKQKFLQKQREKEEAHQEIQKYEKYISEFLDQIKNLENQIQNTKTKLEVETQNLNMIKQQKEVILKEIEEKRRQELDQVKLMQQYSIETIETQIANLNIKIKQLESHKDRAQQQLEKVDSEINWKMKTLFEQLTPLTSEIADTPLLQMQKIANCCEFCENGEDTTQVTAKINTKIQETTNFLSDLNKQNQEAERLNFDKLNADFKRANDEYHSAKEKHQFARRQLSEIIPITAKQLIRVSELRQHIETEMCFWFQKFTQLLNLKISLEFKMPPLPSLEKANISLDALDADTKQRYIEVFHNSNQIKYDHGQIEIVGDHRQVNSFSGGEGTFTALSFITSCCKVIQSSYLQIDEWDVFMDAGRRTSAFKMLMEVIFNTGIQCVLVTPNDVDLAVVEQVNRDDLIGIVRLEAIARE
;
A
#
# COMPACT_ATOMS: atom_id res chain seq x y z
N SER A 1 -8.34 -59.71 45.65
CA SER A 1 -8.60 -61.16 45.67
C SER A 1 -7.50 -61.84 46.45
N THR A 2 -7.69 -61.90 47.75
CA THR A 2 -6.88 -62.64 48.72
C THR A 2 -7.48 -64.03 48.88
N THR A 3 -6.97 -65.00 48.13
CA THR A 3 -7.07 -66.44 48.42
C THR A 3 -6.21 -67.19 47.42
N GLU A 4 -5.53 -68.23 47.89
CA GLU A 4 -4.61 -69.14 47.18
C GLU A 4 -3.16 -68.67 47.10
N LEU A 5 -2.38 -69.07 48.12
CA LEU A 5 -1.19 -69.91 47.96
C LEU A 5 -0.63 -70.23 49.36
N GLN A 6 -1.25 -71.23 49.97
CA GLN A 6 -0.67 -72.00 51.07
C GLN A 6 0.26 -73.08 50.49
N GLU A 7 1.27 -73.43 51.28
CA GLU A 7 2.10 -74.65 51.23
C GLU A 7 3.22 -74.72 50.20
N PHE A 8 4.43 -74.35 50.64
CA PHE A 8 5.66 -75.10 50.36
C PHE A 8 6.58 -75.00 51.58
N ASN A 9 6.43 -75.96 52.50
CA ASN A 9 7.31 -76.16 53.64
C ASN A 9 8.33 -77.24 53.25
N ILE A 10 9.60 -76.87 53.09
CA ILE A 10 10.71 -77.82 52.97
C ILE A 10 11.82 -77.33 53.91
N GLU A 11 12.16 -78.17 54.88
CA GLU A 11 13.12 -77.89 55.95
C GLU A 11 14.55 -77.70 55.38
N GLU A 12 15.21 -76.64 55.84
CA GLU A 12 16.63 -76.37 55.53
C GLU A 12 17.56 -77.34 56.28
N PRO A 13 18.63 -77.83 55.63
CA PRO A 13 19.65 -78.62 56.30
C PRO A 13 20.45 -77.72 57.25
N GLN A 14 20.52 -78.12 58.52
CA GLN A 14 21.25 -77.40 59.56
C GLN A 14 22.73 -77.27 59.17
N LYS A 15 23.15 -76.02 58.95
CA LYS A 15 24.56 -75.63 58.74
C LYS A 15 25.33 -75.71 60.05
N SER A 16 26.58 -76.17 59.97
CA SER A 16 27.48 -76.23 61.12
C SER A 16 27.79 -74.83 61.67
N ALA A 17 28.19 -74.76 62.95
CA ALA A 17 28.38 -73.53 63.72
C ALA A 17 29.35 -72.52 63.09
N ASP A 18 30.27 -72.96 62.21
CA ASP A 18 31.24 -72.10 61.55
C ASP A 18 30.63 -71.26 60.40
N PHE A 19 29.53 -71.72 59.79
CA PHE A 19 28.80 -70.99 58.75
C PHE A 19 27.95 -69.84 59.32
N GLN A 20 27.47 -69.99 60.56
CA GLN A 20 26.68 -68.95 61.24
C GLN A 20 27.57 -67.77 61.67
N ASN A 21 28.80 -68.05 62.12
CA ASN A 21 29.74 -66.99 62.53
C ASN A 21 30.16 -66.09 61.36
N MET A 22 30.43 -66.67 60.18
CA MET A 22 30.82 -65.91 58.99
C MET A 22 29.64 -65.14 58.36
N ALA A 23 28.41 -65.66 58.48
CA ALA A 23 27.19 -64.94 58.06
C ALA A 23 26.87 -63.73 58.97
N ILE A 24 27.14 -63.84 60.27
CA ILE A 24 26.99 -62.73 61.23
C ILE A 24 27.99 -61.62 60.91
N GLU A 25 29.23 -61.96 60.54
CA GLU A 25 30.26 -60.98 60.17
C GLU A 25 29.91 -60.21 58.88
N ILE A 26 29.37 -60.91 57.86
CA ILE A 26 28.86 -60.27 56.62
C ILE A 26 27.64 -59.38 56.91
N ASP A 27 26.72 -59.80 57.77
CA ASP A 27 25.54 -59.00 58.14
C ASP A 27 25.94 -57.74 58.94
N THR A 28 27.00 -57.84 59.73
CA THR A 28 27.57 -56.71 60.48
C THR A 28 28.21 -55.70 59.52
N ASN A 29 29.03 -56.16 58.56
CA ASN A 29 29.62 -55.30 57.52
C ASN A 29 28.56 -54.61 56.65
N LYS A 30 27.45 -55.30 56.34
CA LYS A 30 26.33 -54.71 55.59
C LYS A 30 25.61 -53.61 56.38
N LYS A 31 25.41 -53.79 57.68
CA LYS A 31 24.81 -52.77 58.54
C LYS A 31 25.71 -51.54 58.66
N GLU A 32 27.02 -51.73 58.77
CA GLU A 32 27.98 -50.63 58.77
C GLU A 32 28.00 -49.90 57.41
N LEU A 33 28.03 -50.63 56.29
CA LEU A 33 27.93 -50.05 54.95
C LEU A 33 26.65 -49.23 54.75
N GLN A 34 25.51 -49.73 55.27
CA GLN A 34 24.24 -49.03 55.21
C GLN A 34 24.24 -47.74 56.03
N GLN A 35 24.88 -47.73 57.20
CA GLN A 35 25.08 -46.51 58.00
C GLN A 35 25.97 -45.50 57.28
N TYR A 36 27.07 -45.94 56.64
CA TYR A 36 27.93 -45.06 55.83
C TYR A 36 27.20 -44.48 54.60
N MET A 37 26.37 -45.27 53.93
CA MET A 37 25.54 -44.82 52.82
C MET A 37 24.49 -43.79 53.24
N GLN A 38 23.86 -43.96 54.41
CA GLN A 38 22.95 -42.96 54.98
C GLN A 38 23.69 -41.67 55.36
N GLY A 39 24.91 -41.77 55.89
CA GLY A 39 25.79 -40.62 56.15
C GLY A 39 26.14 -39.87 54.87
N LYS A 40 26.54 -40.58 53.81
CA LYS A 40 26.84 -40.01 52.49
C LYS A 40 25.65 -39.23 51.92
N ASN A 41 24.45 -39.81 51.95
CA ASN A 41 23.25 -39.16 51.39
C ASN A 41 22.85 -37.90 52.16
N LYS A 42 23.05 -37.87 53.49
CA LYS A 42 22.80 -36.68 54.30
C LYS A 42 23.79 -35.55 53.96
N GLU A 43 25.07 -35.85 53.85
CA GLU A 43 26.09 -34.86 53.50
C GLU A 43 25.94 -34.35 52.06
N ASP A 44 25.60 -35.21 51.10
CA ASP A 44 25.35 -34.82 49.71
C ASP A 44 24.11 -33.91 49.58
N SER A 45 23.04 -34.20 50.33
CA SER A 45 21.86 -33.34 50.38
C SER A 45 22.17 -31.96 50.98
N PHE A 46 22.99 -31.92 52.03
CA PHE A 46 23.40 -30.67 52.68
C PHE A 46 24.24 -29.79 51.73
N ILE A 47 25.21 -30.41 51.03
CA ILE A 47 26.04 -29.71 50.03
C ILE A 47 25.15 -29.11 48.92
N LYS A 48 24.21 -29.88 48.37
CA LYS A 48 23.30 -29.41 47.31
C LYS A 48 22.44 -28.22 47.73
N GLU A 49 21.89 -28.24 48.95
CA GLU A 49 21.09 -27.12 49.47
C GLU A 49 21.93 -25.83 49.56
N LYS A 50 23.16 -25.94 50.06
CA LYS A 50 24.08 -24.81 50.21
C LYS A 50 24.59 -24.28 48.87
N GLU A 51 24.85 -25.15 47.89
CA GLU A 51 25.21 -24.76 46.51
C GLU A 51 24.10 -24.00 45.78
N VAL A 52 22.83 -24.37 46.00
CA VAL A 52 21.67 -23.62 45.46
C VAL A 52 21.62 -22.22 46.06
N ARG A 53 21.80 -22.09 47.37
CA ARG A 53 21.83 -20.79 48.06
C ARG A 53 22.99 -19.91 47.57
N LEU A 54 24.18 -20.49 47.40
CA LEU A 54 25.35 -19.79 46.83
C LEU A 54 25.06 -19.29 45.41
N SER A 55 24.45 -20.15 44.58
CA SER A 55 24.10 -19.81 43.19
C SER A 55 23.09 -18.67 43.10
N GLN A 56 22.14 -18.60 44.03
CA GLN A 56 21.17 -17.50 44.11
C GLN A 56 21.87 -16.17 44.44
N MET A 57 22.77 -16.15 45.43
CA MET A 57 23.53 -14.95 45.79
C MET A 57 24.42 -14.45 44.63
N VAL A 58 25.02 -15.35 43.84
CA VAL A 58 25.79 -14.97 42.64
C VAL A 58 24.90 -14.30 41.58
N ARG A 59 23.66 -14.77 41.40
CA ARG A 59 22.72 -14.15 40.45
C ARG A 59 22.30 -12.76 40.92
N GLU A 60 21.99 -12.59 42.20
CA GLU A 60 21.64 -11.28 42.79
C GLU A 60 22.78 -10.28 42.62
N ARG A 61 24.03 -10.70 42.85
CA ARG A 61 25.22 -9.85 42.60
C ARG A 61 25.32 -9.40 41.15
N ARG A 62 25.16 -10.31 40.17
CA ARG A 62 25.22 -9.97 38.74
C ARG A 62 24.11 -9.03 38.31
N GLN A 63 22.90 -9.19 38.87
CA GLN A 63 21.79 -8.30 38.60
C GLN A 63 22.07 -6.88 39.12
N ASN A 64 22.59 -6.75 40.34
CA ASN A 64 22.98 -5.45 40.90
C ASN A 64 24.14 -4.80 40.14
N GLU A 65 25.15 -5.56 39.72
CA GLU A 65 26.24 -5.05 38.88
C GLU A 65 25.72 -4.50 37.54
N SER A 66 24.78 -5.20 36.90
CA SER A 66 24.13 -4.74 35.67
C SER A 66 23.32 -3.46 35.90
N GLN A 67 22.56 -3.38 37.00
CA GLN A 67 21.78 -2.20 37.36
C GLN A 67 22.67 -0.98 37.66
N ILE A 68 23.81 -1.18 38.33
CA ILE A 68 24.81 -0.13 38.55
C ILE A 68 25.35 0.37 37.20
N GLN A 69 25.73 -0.54 36.30
CA GLN A 69 26.26 -0.16 35.00
C GLN A 69 25.25 0.62 34.16
N MET A 70 23.97 0.22 34.18
CA MET A 70 22.90 0.97 33.52
C MET A 70 22.72 2.37 34.11
N SER A 71 22.70 2.47 35.45
CA SER A 71 22.56 3.74 36.16
C SER A 71 23.75 4.69 35.93
N GLN A 72 24.97 4.16 35.90
CA GLN A 72 26.18 4.92 35.56
C GLN A 72 26.12 5.48 34.13
N ASN A 73 25.75 4.63 33.16
CA ASN A 73 25.59 5.05 31.77
C ASN A 73 24.51 6.14 31.62
N GLN A 74 23.43 6.05 32.41
CA GLN A 74 22.36 7.06 32.41
C GLN A 74 22.84 8.39 32.99
N VAL A 75 23.54 8.37 34.13
CA VAL A 75 24.14 9.58 34.73
C VAL A 75 25.11 10.23 33.76
N GLN A 76 26.05 9.47 33.20
CA GLN A 76 27.04 10.00 32.26
C GLN A 76 26.39 10.65 31.02
N ARG A 77 25.34 10.03 30.47
CA ARG A 77 24.56 10.60 29.34
C ARG A 77 23.87 11.91 29.72
N LEU A 78 23.28 11.99 30.91
CA LEU A 78 22.60 13.21 31.38
C LEU A 78 23.59 14.34 31.69
N GLU A 79 24.74 14.03 32.26
CA GLU A 79 25.83 14.99 32.50
C GLU A 79 26.38 15.55 31.19
N GLN A 80 26.60 14.68 30.19
CA GLN A 80 27.05 15.11 28.88
C GLN A 80 26.02 16.04 28.21
N LYS A 81 24.73 15.70 28.25
CA LYS A 81 23.64 16.58 27.74
C LYS A 81 23.59 17.93 28.47
N LEU A 82 23.75 17.94 29.79
CA LEU A 82 23.75 19.16 30.58
C LEU A 82 24.95 20.05 30.23
N ASN A 83 26.13 19.46 30.06
CA ASN A 83 27.35 20.17 29.66
C ASN A 83 27.22 20.74 28.24
N ASP A 84 26.67 19.98 27.30
CA ASP A 84 26.42 20.45 25.94
C ASP A 84 25.48 21.67 25.90
N ILE A 85 24.48 21.72 26.78
CA ILE A 85 23.61 22.90 26.92
C ILE A 85 24.36 24.07 27.56
N LYS A 86 25.13 23.84 28.64
CA LYS A 86 25.91 24.88 29.34
C LYS A 86 26.97 25.53 28.45
N LEU A 87 27.60 24.75 27.59
CA LEU A 87 28.63 25.23 26.65
C LEU A 87 28.04 25.95 25.43
N GLY A 88 26.71 26.09 25.33
CA GLY A 88 26.06 26.73 24.20
C GLY A 88 26.35 26.01 22.88
N VAL A 89 26.59 24.70 22.94
CA VAL A 89 26.86 23.88 21.76
C VAL A 89 25.70 24.09 20.78
N LYS A 90 26.02 24.49 19.54
CA LYS A 90 25.00 24.72 18.51
C LYS A 90 24.11 23.49 18.40
N LYS A 91 22.80 23.68 18.25
CA LYS A 91 21.77 22.62 18.11
C LYS A 91 22.20 21.45 17.22
N HIS A 92 22.82 21.75 16.07
CA HIS A 92 23.33 20.76 15.13
C HIS A 92 24.44 19.86 15.72
N GLN A 93 25.33 20.41 16.55
CA GLN A 93 26.40 19.65 17.20
C GLN A 93 25.88 18.77 18.34
N GLN A 94 24.88 19.23 19.09
CA GLN A 94 24.18 18.38 20.07
C GLN A 94 23.51 17.20 19.39
N HIS A 95 22.94 17.43 18.20
CA HIS A 95 22.36 16.38 17.39
C HIS A 95 23.41 15.37 16.92
N ILE A 96 24.56 15.82 16.40
CA ILE A 96 25.67 14.93 16.02
C ILE A 96 26.13 14.09 17.21
N ASN A 97 26.30 14.71 18.38
CA ASN A 97 26.73 14.00 19.60
C ASN A 97 25.73 12.92 20.07
N SER A 98 24.47 13.00 19.63
CA SER A 98 23.42 12.01 19.94
C SER A 98 23.42 10.79 19.01
N LEU A 99 24.12 10.86 17.88
CA LEU A 99 24.22 9.77 16.92
C LEU A 99 25.06 8.61 17.50
N SER A 100 24.97 7.43 16.89
CA SER A 100 25.85 6.32 17.26
C SER A 100 27.32 6.67 16.99
N THR A 101 28.26 6.08 17.72
CA THR A 101 29.70 6.35 17.53
C THR A 101 30.15 6.15 16.07
N GLN A 102 29.60 5.15 15.40
CA GLN A 102 29.87 4.90 13.98
C GLN A 102 29.33 6.03 13.09
N ASP A 103 28.10 6.46 13.31
CA ASP A 103 27.48 7.55 12.55
C ASP A 103 28.19 8.89 12.78
N GLN A 104 28.68 9.15 14.00
CA GLN A 104 29.52 10.31 14.32
C GLN A 104 30.82 10.28 13.53
N GLN A 105 31.50 9.12 13.49
CA GLN A 105 32.73 8.95 12.71
C GLN A 105 32.48 9.17 11.21
N THR A 106 31.40 8.60 10.67
CA THR A 106 30.99 8.82 9.28
C THR A 106 30.71 10.30 9.01
N TYR A 107 29.97 10.98 9.89
CA TYR A 107 29.70 12.41 9.77
C TYR A 107 31.01 13.24 9.74
N MET A 108 31.94 12.94 10.65
CA MET A 108 33.23 13.65 10.75
C MET A 108 34.12 13.40 9.52
N GLN A 109 34.16 12.17 9.02
CA GLN A 109 34.86 11.84 7.77
C GLN A 109 34.27 12.61 6.59
N LEU A 110 32.95 12.80 6.54
CA LEU A 110 32.30 13.46 5.41
C LEU A 110 32.47 14.98 5.40
N GLN A 111 32.84 15.61 6.53
CA GLN A 111 33.14 17.04 6.59
C GLN A 111 34.25 17.45 5.61
N GLN A 112 35.18 16.55 5.29
CA GLN A 112 36.28 16.83 4.36
C GLN A 112 35.80 17.10 2.92
N PHE A 113 34.59 16.66 2.55
CA PHE A 113 34.02 16.86 1.22
C PHE A 113 33.29 18.21 1.06
N GLY A 114 33.37 19.11 2.05
CA GLY A 114 32.83 20.46 1.96
C GLY A 114 31.32 20.51 1.67
N GLY A 115 30.56 19.51 2.14
CA GLY A 115 29.11 19.41 1.94
C GLY A 115 28.67 18.86 0.58
N ARG A 116 29.60 18.41 -0.29
CA ARG A 116 29.25 17.73 -1.56
C ARG A 116 28.64 16.35 -1.32
N ILE A 117 29.09 15.68 -0.26
CA ILE A 117 28.54 14.43 0.24
C ILE A 117 28.08 14.72 1.67
N VAL A 118 26.82 14.42 1.97
CA VAL A 118 26.22 14.63 3.29
C VAL A 118 25.68 13.32 3.83
N GLY A 119 26.05 12.98 5.06
CA GLY A 119 25.46 11.86 5.77
C GLY A 119 26.12 11.59 7.12
N PRO A 120 25.65 10.57 7.86
CA PRO A 120 24.40 9.84 7.59
C PRO A 120 23.19 10.79 7.64
N ALA A 121 22.14 10.50 6.88
CA ALA A 121 20.96 11.37 6.79
C ALA A 121 20.38 11.74 8.17
N SER A 122 20.44 10.81 9.13
CA SER A 122 20.06 11.05 10.52
C SER A 122 20.75 12.25 11.16
N ALA A 123 21.93 12.69 10.71
CA ALA A 123 22.62 13.86 11.26
C ALA A 123 22.00 15.21 10.85
N TYR A 124 21.12 15.23 9.85
CA TYR A 124 20.65 16.46 9.19
C TYR A 124 19.15 16.71 9.31
N PHE A 125 18.43 15.92 10.11
CA PHE A 125 17.05 16.21 10.45
C PHE A 125 16.69 15.78 11.86
N SER A 126 15.72 16.45 12.46
CA SER A 126 15.20 16.10 13.78
C SER A 126 13.68 16.28 13.81
N VAL A 127 13.01 15.74 14.82
CA VAL A 127 11.59 16.03 15.03
C VAL A 127 11.45 17.40 15.69
N ARG A 128 10.60 18.26 15.13
CA ARG A 128 10.29 19.57 15.70
C ARG A 128 9.72 19.40 17.10
N GLN A 129 10.10 20.31 17.99
CA GLN A 129 9.74 20.27 19.40
C GLN A 129 8.22 20.17 19.63
N GLU A 130 7.41 20.91 18.86
CA GLU A 130 5.94 20.88 18.95
C GLU A 130 5.30 19.52 18.62
N TYR A 131 6.07 18.60 18.05
CA TYR A 131 5.66 17.25 17.68
C TYR A 131 6.49 16.16 18.39
N GLU A 132 7.12 16.46 19.53
CA GLU A 132 7.92 15.49 20.32
C GLU A 132 7.13 14.19 20.62
N TYR A 133 5.84 14.30 20.91
CA TYR A 133 4.95 13.15 21.15
C TYR A 133 4.81 12.19 19.94
N LEU A 134 5.17 12.65 18.72
CA LEU A 134 5.13 11.83 17.50
C LEU A 134 6.46 11.12 17.21
N GLN A 135 7.51 11.33 18.01
CA GLN A 135 8.84 10.74 17.78
C GLN A 135 8.78 9.23 17.57
N SER A 136 8.05 8.52 18.43
CA SER A 136 7.95 7.07 18.32
C SER A 136 7.27 6.64 17.02
N ALA A 137 6.30 7.39 16.50
CA ALA A 137 5.69 7.13 15.19
C ALA A 137 6.68 7.37 14.04
N VAL A 138 7.40 8.50 14.08
CA VAL A 138 8.42 8.85 13.10
C VAL A 138 9.55 7.81 13.07
N GLN A 139 10.04 7.39 14.23
CA GLN A 139 11.12 6.40 14.34
C GLN A 139 10.69 4.99 13.89
N ARG A 140 9.43 4.63 14.11
CA ARG A 140 8.86 3.38 13.57
C ARG A 140 8.75 3.41 12.05
N PHE A 141 8.48 4.56 11.45
CA PHE A 141 8.43 4.71 10.01
C PHE A 141 9.83 4.81 9.36
N LEU A 142 10.72 5.62 9.94
CA LEU A 142 12.10 5.82 9.48
C LEU A 142 13.06 4.84 10.18
N GLN A 143 13.11 3.61 9.67
CA GLN A 143 13.97 2.56 10.23
C GLN A 143 15.46 2.94 10.12
N PRO A 144 16.37 2.35 10.94
CA PRO A 144 17.80 2.69 10.92
C PRO A 144 18.44 2.62 9.52
N ASN A 145 18.07 1.64 8.70
CA ASN A 145 18.58 1.50 7.32
C ASN A 145 18.07 2.59 6.37
N ASP A 146 16.99 3.26 6.75
CA ASP A 146 16.38 4.32 5.98
C ASP A 146 17.04 5.67 6.23
N ILE A 147 17.80 5.80 7.32
CA ILE A 147 18.44 7.05 7.76
C ILE A 147 19.98 6.98 7.76
N LYS A 148 20.56 5.78 7.58
CA LYS A 148 22.02 5.54 7.44
C LYS A 148 22.56 5.68 6.01
N PHE A 149 21.95 6.51 5.17
CA PHE A 149 22.43 6.72 3.80
C PHE A 149 23.15 8.05 3.66
N LEU A 150 24.00 8.14 2.63
CA LEU A 150 24.64 9.40 2.24
C LEU A 150 23.92 10.00 1.04
N SER A 151 23.82 11.32 0.98
CA SER A 151 23.25 12.04 -0.15
C SER A 151 24.36 12.78 -0.88
N CYS A 152 24.37 12.68 -2.20
CA CYS A 152 25.33 13.37 -3.06
C CYS A 152 24.60 13.91 -4.30
N LEU A 153 24.97 15.10 -4.77
CA LEU A 153 24.46 15.60 -6.05
C LEU A 153 25.01 14.77 -7.20
N LYS A 154 24.19 14.53 -8.23
CA LYS A 154 24.59 13.72 -9.40
C LYS A 154 25.87 14.21 -10.08
N LYS A 155 26.10 15.53 -10.10
CA LYS A 155 27.33 16.14 -10.64
C LYS A 155 28.60 15.77 -9.86
N ASP A 156 28.46 15.37 -8.61
CA ASP A 156 29.55 15.02 -7.68
C ASP A 156 29.73 13.49 -7.55
N GLU A 157 29.06 12.69 -8.38
CA GLU A 157 29.10 11.22 -8.38
C GLU A 157 30.54 10.67 -8.48
N ASN A 158 31.40 11.32 -9.26
CA ASN A 158 32.80 10.90 -9.44
C ASN A 158 33.64 11.00 -8.15
N ILE A 159 33.24 11.86 -7.21
CA ILE A 159 33.92 12.00 -5.91
C ILE A 159 33.66 10.76 -5.06
N TYR A 160 32.45 10.19 -5.16
CA TYR A 160 32.04 9.03 -4.39
C TYR A 160 32.49 7.69 -5.00
N LYS A 161 32.54 7.56 -6.34
CA LYS A 161 32.93 6.30 -7.02
C LYS A 161 34.27 5.72 -6.56
N ASN A 162 35.14 6.54 -5.97
CA ASN A 162 36.43 6.11 -5.45
C ASN A 162 36.40 5.66 -3.96
N GLN A 163 35.22 5.63 -3.31
CA GLN A 163 35.06 5.39 -1.87
C GLN A 163 33.95 4.35 -1.58
N GLU A 164 34.12 3.11 -2.05
CA GLU A 164 33.15 2.01 -1.82
C GLU A 164 32.93 1.69 -0.32
N GLU A 165 33.85 2.09 0.56
CA GLU A 165 33.79 1.81 2.00
C GLU A 165 32.76 2.67 2.77
N LEU A 166 32.25 3.76 2.19
CA LEU A 166 31.42 4.75 2.90
C LEU A 166 29.92 4.39 3.02
N GLY A 167 29.48 3.24 2.47
CA GLY A 167 28.10 2.74 2.59
C GLY A 167 27.17 3.13 1.43
N LYS A 168 25.85 2.94 1.57
CA LYS A 168 24.89 3.17 0.47
C LYS A 168 24.68 4.67 0.22
N VAL A 169 25.08 5.14 -0.97
CA VAL A 169 24.91 6.54 -1.41
C VAL A 169 23.72 6.69 -2.34
N VAL A 170 22.92 7.72 -2.10
CA VAL A 170 21.78 8.11 -2.93
C VAL A 170 22.23 9.31 -3.77
N LEU A 171 22.26 9.13 -5.09
CA LEU A 171 22.56 10.18 -6.06
C LEU A 171 21.31 11.00 -6.34
N MET A 172 21.43 12.32 -6.26
CA MET A 172 20.29 13.24 -6.25
C MET A 172 20.39 14.30 -7.33
N GLU A 173 19.25 14.58 -7.97
CA GLU A 173 18.94 15.88 -8.55
C GLU A 173 18.11 16.66 -7.51
N GLN A 174 18.37 17.95 -7.33
CA GLN A 174 17.74 18.74 -6.27
C GLN A 174 16.23 18.85 -6.53
N LEU A 175 15.41 18.31 -5.63
CA LEU A 175 13.95 18.33 -5.77
C LEU A 175 13.36 19.45 -4.91
N ARG A 176 12.35 20.13 -5.43
CA ARG A 176 11.49 20.99 -4.62
C ARG A 176 10.36 20.14 -4.04
N PRO A 177 10.20 20.08 -2.70
CA PRO A 177 9.10 19.33 -2.09
C PRO A 177 7.76 19.88 -2.58
N LYS A 178 6.83 18.99 -2.93
CA LYS A 178 5.43 19.36 -3.12
C LYS A 178 4.82 19.53 -1.72
N LEU A 179 4.69 20.78 -1.28
CA LEU A 179 4.08 21.08 0.01
C LEU A 179 2.58 20.74 -0.03
N ILE A 180 2.16 19.87 0.88
CA ILE A 180 0.75 19.58 1.10
C ILE A 180 0.19 20.65 2.01
N ASN A 181 -0.94 21.25 1.63
CA ASN A 181 -1.63 22.19 2.50
C ASN A 181 -2.38 21.44 3.61
N SER A 182 -1.67 21.16 4.71
CA SER A 182 -2.18 20.40 5.87
C SER A 182 -3.42 21.02 6.50
N GLN A 183 -3.53 22.35 6.51
CA GLN A 183 -4.69 23.07 7.04
C GLN A 183 -5.93 22.83 6.19
N GLN A 184 -5.82 22.96 4.86
CA GLN A 184 -6.94 22.69 3.95
C GLN A 184 -7.40 21.24 4.02
N MET A 185 -6.46 20.28 4.07
CA MET A 185 -6.82 18.87 4.20
C MET A 185 -7.51 18.59 5.55
N SER A 186 -6.98 19.13 6.65
CA SER A 186 -7.59 18.94 7.97
C SER A 186 -9.02 19.50 8.03
N GLN A 187 -9.24 20.70 7.46
CA GLN A 187 -10.56 21.32 7.37
C GLN A 187 -11.53 20.48 6.52
N LYS A 188 -11.08 19.95 5.39
CA LYS A 188 -11.89 19.11 4.50
C LYS A 188 -12.30 17.79 5.15
N MET A 189 -11.39 17.17 5.90
CA MET A 189 -11.60 15.84 6.49
C MET A 189 -12.35 15.88 7.82
N GLY A 190 -12.37 17.03 8.51
CA GLY A 190 -12.99 17.16 9.83
C GLY A 190 -12.15 16.62 10.99
N PHE A 191 -10.91 16.19 10.73
CA PHE A 191 -9.94 15.75 11.72
C PHE A 191 -8.53 16.25 11.37
N ARG A 192 -7.61 16.19 12.34
CA ARG A 192 -6.24 16.71 12.18
C ARG A 192 -5.40 15.80 11.28
N VAL A 193 -4.87 16.34 10.20
CA VAL A 193 -3.92 15.65 9.31
C VAL A 193 -2.58 16.37 9.34
N ILE A 194 -1.52 15.67 9.76
CA ILE A 194 -0.19 16.26 9.98
C ILE A 194 0.80 15.63 8.98
N PRO A 195 1.25 16.34 7.93
CA PRO A 195 2.28 15.83 7.03
C PRO A 195 3.58 15.51 7.78
N LEU A 196 4.20 14.36 7.49
CA LEU A 196 5.47 13.99 8.13
C LEU A 196 6.57 15.02 7.86
N ILE A 197 6.57 15.65 6.69
CA ILE A 197 7.51 16.72 6.35
C ILE A 197 7.39 17.94 7.28
N ASP A 198 6.19 18.24 7.80
CA ASP A 198 5.96 19.33 8.75
C ASP A 198 6.42 18.96 10.17
N VAL A 199 6.48 17.66 10.48
CA VAL A 199 6.96 17.13 11.76
C VAL A 199 8.48 17.17 11.87
N LEU A 200 9.17 17.13 10.73
CA LEU A 200 10.62 17.13 10.66
C LEU A 200 11.20 18.54 10.47
N GLU A 201 12.36 18.79 11.06
CA GLU A 201 13.20 19.98 10.89
C GLU A 201 14.50 19.53 10.23
N PHE A 202 14.76 20.03 9.01
CA PHE A 202 15.94 19.67 8.23
C PHE A 202 16.99 20.79 8.29
N THR A 203 18.26 20.42 8.49
CA THR A 203 19.40 21.33 8.39
C THR A 203 20.07 21.29 7.01
N ASN A 204 19.66 20.37 6.13
CA ASN A 204 20.20 20.22 4.79
C ASN A 204 19.14 19.77 3.75
N ASP A 205 18.99 20.54 2.67
CA ASP A 205 18.00 20.30 1.61
C ASP A 205 18.28 19.04 0.76
N LEU A 206 19.54 18.59 0.67
CA LEU A 206 19.87 17.36 -0.06
C LEU A 206 19.32 16.14 0.68
N VAL A 207 19.40 16.14 2.01
CA VAL A 207 18.87 15.06 2.86
C VAL A 207 17.34 15.06 2.81
N LEU A 208 16.70 16.23 2.82
CA LEU A 208 15.26 16.36 2.59
C LEU A 208 14.86 15.75 1.24
N SER A 209 15.53 16.17 0.16
CA SER A 209 15.26 15.66 -1.20
C SER A 209 15.44 14.14 -1.27
N ALA A 210 16.49 13.61 -0.62
CA ALA A 210 16.79 12.19 -0.65
C ALA A 210 15.79 11.35 0.15
N LEU A 211 15.29 11.86 1.28
CA LEU A 211 14.20 11.21 2.01
C LEU A 211 12.87 11.27 1.25
N ILE A 212 12.62 12.33 0.48
CA ILE A 212 11.47 12.39 -0.44
C ILE A 212 11.57 11.30 -1.51
N LEU A 213 12.72 11.12 -2.14
CA LEU A 213 12.88 10.06 -3.15
C LEU A 213 12.83 8.64 -2.56
N LYS A 214 13.56 8.42 -1.47
CA LYS A 214 13.73 7.07 -0.90
C LYS A 214 12.52 6.60 -0.10
N LYS A 215 11.85 7.53 0.59
CA LYS A 215 10.79 7.22 1.56
C LYS A 215 9.47 7.94 1.29
N LYS A 216 9.41 8.77 0.25
CA LYS A 216 8.21 9.54 -0.11
C LYS A 216 7.62 10.27 1.09
N ILE A 217 8.48 10.88 1.92
CA ILE A 217 8.05 11.56 3.17
C ILE A 217 7.06 12.70 2.92
N ASP A 218 7.00 13.21 1.70
CA ASP A 218 6.01 14.17 1.19
C ASP A 218 4.63 13.55 0.91
N GLN A 219 4.49 12.22 0.98
CA GLN A 219 3.22 11.48 0.81
C GLN A 219 2.84 10.73 2.10
N ILE A 220 3.50 11.04 3.21
CA ILE A 220 3.22 10.44 4.51
C ILE A 220 2.49 11.46 5.37
N VAL A 221 1.35 11.06 5.92
CA VAL A 221 0.61 11.86 6.90
C VAL A 221 0.45 11.10 8.20
N ILE A 222 0.47 11.83 9.30
CA ILE A 222 0.22 11.33 10.65
C ILE A 222 -1.21 11.73 11.03
N ILE A 223 -2.00 10.74 11.42
CA ILE A 223 -3.42 10.92 11.79
C ILE A 223 -3.63 10.38 13.21
N PRO A 224 -4.35 11.10 14.10
CA PRO A 224 -4.48 10.71 15.50
C PRO A 224 -5.07 9.31 15.72
N SER A 225 -6.09 8.93 14.95
CA SER A 225 -6.76 7.65 15.10
C SER A 225 -6.73 6.79 13.85
N ILE A 226 -6.68 5.47 14.03
CA ILE A 226 -6.81 4.48 12.97
C ILE A 226 -8.11 4.66 12.16
N ARG A 227 -9.25 4.94 12.81
CA ARG A 227 -10.52 5.14 12.11
C ARG A 227 -10.48 6.34 11.16
N ASP A 228 -9.86 7.43 11.60
CA ASP A 228 -9.65 8.62 10.78
C ASP A 228 -8.63 8.35 9.66
N ALA A 229 -7.64 7.49 9.92
CA ALA A 229 -6.67 7.05 8.93
C ALA A 229 -7.32 6.26 7.78
N GLU A 230 -8.25 5.34 8.10
CA GLU A 230 -9.02 4.59 7.09
C GLU A 230 -9.89 5.54 6.25
N ALA A 231 -10.65 6.43 6.90
CA ALA A 231 -11.48 7.42 6.21
C ALA A 231 -10.66 8.38 5.33
N PHE A 232 -9.43 8.69 5.74
CA PHE A 232 -8.50 9.49 4.94
C PHE A 232 -8.03 8.77 3.69
N LEU A 233 -7.65 7.49 3.80
CA LEU A 233 -7.16 6.68 2.70
C LEU A 233 -8.25 6.41 1.65
N ASP A 234 -9.50 6.24 2.07
CA ASP A 234 -10.64 6.09 1.14
C ASP A 234 -10.76 7.28 0.19
N GLN A 235 -10.49 8.49 0.67
CA GLN A 235 -10.55 9.72 -0.14
C GLN A 235 -9.23 10.05 -0.83
N ASN A 236 -8.10 9.60 -0.26
CA ASN A 236 -6.75 9.98 -0.69
C ASN A 236 -5.82 8.74 -0.80
N PRO A 237 -6.07 7.83 -1.75
CA PRO A 237 -5.43 6.50 -1.78
C PRO A 237 -3.92 6.53 -2.11
N HIS A 238 -3.38 7.67 -2.51
CA HIS A 238 -1.96 7.84 -2.85
C HIS A 238 -1.07 8.15 -1.64
N PHE A 239 -1.67 8.32 -0.46
CA PHE A 239 -0.95 8.59 0.78
C PHE A 239 -0.62 7.31 1.54
N THR A 240 0.40 7.40 2.38
CA THR A 240 0.61 6.46 3.48
C THR A 240 0.28 7.18 4.79
N VAL A 241 -0.45 6.50 5.67
CA VAL A 241 -0.90 7.06 6.94
C VAL A 241 -0.20 6.38 8.11
N LEU A 242 0.25 7.20 9.06
CA LEU A 242 0.77 6.79 10.36
C LEU A 242 -0.28 7.11 11.45
N PRO A 243 -1.11 6.14 11.87
CA PRO A 243 -1.96 6.31 13.04
C PRO A 243 -1.12 6.51 14.31
N VAL A 244 -1.54 7.42 15.19
CA VAL A 244 -0.86 7.66 16.48
C VAL A 244 -1.26 6.63 17.53
N ASP A 245 -2.52 6.22 17.54
CA ASP A 245 -3.12 5.28 18.49
C ASP A 245 -2.72 3.81 18.27
N VAL A 246 -2.23 3.45 17.09
CA VAL A 246 -1.85 2.07 16.75
C VAL A 246 -0.41 2.01 16.22
N PRO A 247 0.38 0.98 16.59
CA PRO A 247 1.70 0.74 16.01
C PRO A 247 1.62 0.10 14.62
N SER A 248 0.97 0.77 13.68
CA SER A 248 0.86 0.31 12.29
C SER A 248 1.19 1.42 11.30
N ILE A 249 1.56 1.01 10.09
CA ILE A 249 1.62 1.86 8.91
C ILE A 249 0.47 1.39 8.03
N ILE A 250 -0.41 2.31 7.65
CA ILE A 250 -1.57 1.99 6.83
C ILE A 250 -1.36 2.59 5.44
N SER A 251 -1.48 1.76 4.41
CA SER A 251 -1.45 2.21 3.02
C SER A 251 -2.49 1.48 2.21
N LEU A 252 -2.91 2.09 1.10
CA LEU A 252 -3.85 1.50 0.17
C LEU A 252 -3.05 0.97 -1.02
N GLN A 253 -3.08 -0.34 -1.25
CA GLN A 253 -2.49 -0.98 -2.43
C GLN A 253 -3.59 -1.76 -3.14
N ASN A 254 -3.72 -1.63 -4.45
CA ASN A 254 -4.70 -2.38 -5.25
C ASN A 254 -6.17 -2.28 -4.74
N GLY A 255 -6.58 -1.13 -4.22
CA GLY A 255 -7.94 -0.96 -3.68
C GLY A 255 -8.18 -1.60 -2.31
N SER A 256 -7.19 -2.32 -1.77
CA SER A 256 -7.25 -2.96 -0.44
C SER A 256 -6.38 -2.19 0.56
N MET A 257 -6.85 -2.14 1.80
CA MET A 257 -6.15 -1.48 2.89
C MET A 257 -5.17 -2.45 3.54
N TYR A 258 -3.89 -2.09 3.54
CA TYR A 258 -2.81 -2.87 4.13
C TYR A 258 -2.39 -2.19 5.43
N SER A 259 -2.55 -2.90 6.54
CA SER A 259 -1.95 -2.54 7.82
C SER A 259 -0.68 -3.36 7.98
N LYS A 260 0.49 -2.71 7.90
CA LYS A 260 1.76 -3.33 8.27
C LYS A 260 2.02 -2.99 9.73
N PRO A 261 2.26 -3.98 10.62
CA PRO A 261 2.73 -3.68 11.96
C PRO A 261 4.02 -2.86 11.80
N ALA A 262 4.08 -1.71 12.45
CA ALA A 262 5.25 -0.83 12.40
C ALA A 262 6.40 -1.38 13.27
N HIS A 263 6.40 -2.69 13.55
CA HIS A 263 7.36 -3.32 14.42
C HIS A 263 8.75 -3.15 13.81
N PRO A 264 9.72 -2.58 14.56
CA PRO A 264 11.09 -2.99 14.35
C PRO A 264 11.08 -4.48 14.67
N GLN A 265 11.57 -5.32 13.75
CA GLN A 265 11.94 -6.68 14.16
C GLN A 265 12.71 -6.54 15.48
N GLN A 266 12.29 -7.27 16.51
CA GLN A 266 13.05 -7.41 17.75
C GLN A 266 14.35 -8.19 17.50
N SER A 267 15.09 -7.85 16.43
CA SER A 267 16.53 -8.04 16.43
C SER A 267 17.01 -7.28 17.65
N ARG A 268 17.35 -8.03 18.70
CA ARG A 268 18.04 -7.61 19.92
C ARG A 268 18.66 -6.24 19.71
N GLN A 269 18.13 -5.22 20.41
CA GLN A 269 18.62 -3.85 20.35
C GLN A 269 20.14 -3.88 20.36
N SER A 270 20.73 -3.77 19.16
CA SER A 270 22.16 -3.65 19.06
C SER A 270 22.43 -2.27 19.69
N PRO A 271 23.31 -2.14 20.70
CA PRO A 271 23.44 -0.92 21.50
C PRO A 271 23.85 0.37 20.74
N GLY A 272 23.81 0.38 19.41
CA GLY A 272 24.19 1.49 18.53
C GLY A 272 23.25 1.72 17.34
N GLY A 273 21.97 1.34 17.42
CA GLY A 273 21.00 1.71 16.37
C GLY A 273 20.77 3.22 16.33
N SER A 274 20.94 3.85 15.16
CA SER A 274 20.66 5.27 14.96
C SER A 274 19.19 5.54 15.29
N THR A 275 18.93 6.48 16.19
CA THR A 275 17.58 6.90 16.55
C THR A 275 17.29 8.26 15.93
N VAL A 276 16.05 8.52 15.53
CA VAL A 276 15.65 9.85 15.08
C VAL A 276 15.63 10.76 16.29
N TYR A 277 16.48 11.79 16.28
CA TYR A 277 16.62 12.72 17.39
C TYR A 277 15.39 13.63 17.51
N VAL A 278 14.92 13.84 18.73
CA VAL A 278 14.00 14.93 19.06
C VAL A 278 14.80 16.07 19.63
N HIS A 279 14.50 17.28 19.15
CA HIS A 279 14.88 18.50 19.83
C HIS A 279 14.14 18.61 21.16
N SER A 280 14.61 17.89 22.18
CA SER A 280 14.14 18.06 23.55
C SER A 280 14.76 19.37 24.03
N THR A 281 13.99 20.46 24.01
CA THR A 281 14.31 21.64 24.82
C THR A 281 13.86 21.40 26.25
N LYS A 282 14.19 20.22 26.81
CA LYS A 282 14.08 20.06 28.25
C LYS A 282 14.89 21.20 28.85
N ASN A 283 14.18 22.06 29.58
CA ASN A 283 14.81 23.20 30.21
C ASN A 283 15.96 22.67 31.06
N MET A 284 17.07 23.41 31.13
CA MET A 284 18.25 23.01 31.93
C MET A 284 17.86 22.50 33.33
N LYS A 285 16.84 23.13 33.94
CA LYS A 285 16.24 22.72 35.21
C LYS A 285 15.62 21.31 35.21
N GLN A 286 14.93 20.89 34.14
CA GLN A 286 14.37 19.54 34.02
C GLN A 286 15.47 18.48 33.89
N LEU A 287 16.52 18.79 33.12
CA LEU A 287 17.70 17.92 33.01
C LEU A 287 18.47 17.81 34.33
N GLU A 288 18.55 18.89 35.11
CA GLU A 288 19.13 18.87 36.46
C GLU A 288 18.31 17.99 37.42
N VAL A 289 16.98 18.05 37.36
CA VAL A 289 16.10 17.17 38.15
C VAL A 289 16.25 15.70 37.74
N GLU A 290 16.26 15.40 36.43
CA GLU A 290 16.47 14.04 35.93
C GLU A 290 17.86 13.50 36.28
N LEU A 291 18.89 14.35 36.20
CA LEU A 291 20.26 14.00 36.60
C LEU A 291 20.34 13.72 38.10
N GLN A 292 19.66 14.52 38.92
CA GLN A 292 19.60 14.31 40.36
C GLN A 292 18.90 12.98 40.69
N ALA A 293 17.76 12.70 40.07
CA ALA A 293 17.05 11.44 40.24
C ALA A 293 17.90 10.23 39.79
N ALA A 294 18.61 10.33 38.66
CA ALA A 294 19.51 9.28 38.19
C ALA A 294 20.71 9.06 39.13
N ARG A 295 21.24 10.13 39.72
CA ARG A 295 22.30 10.04 40.74
C ARG A 295 21.79 9.39 42.02
N GLU A 296 20.58 9.69 42.46
CA GLU A 296 19.95 9.04 43.62
C GLU A 296 19.75 7.54 43.37
N GLN A 297 19.28 7.15 42.18
CA GLN A 297 19.19 5.75 41.79
C GLN A 297 20.56 5.04 41.78
N LEU A 298 21.60 5.71 41.29
CA LEU A 298 22.96 5.18 41.30
C LEU A 298 23.48 5.02 42.75
N VAL A 299 23.23 5.99 43.63
CA VAL A 299 23.62 5.91 45.04
C VAL A 299 22.90 4.74 45.72
N GLU A 300 21.61 4.54 45.46
CA GLU A 300 20.86 3.43 46.03
C GLU A 300 21.38 2.07 45.53
N ALA A 301 21.68 1.95 44.23
CA ALA A 301 22.29 0.75 43.66
C ALA A 301 23.69 0.47 44.25
N LEU A 302 24.49 1.51 44.51
CA LEU A 302 25.79 1.39 45.16
C LEU A 302 25.66 0.97 46.63
N LYS A 303 24.67 1.47 47.38
CA LYS A 303 24.38 0.99 48.74
C LYS A 303 23.98 -0.47 48.76
N GLN A 304 23.16 -0.91 47.80
CA GLN A 304 22.79 -2.32 47.67
C GLN A 304 24.02 -3.18 47.36
N LYS A 305 24.96 -2.68 46.55
CA LYS A 305 26.25 -3.36 46.34
C LYS A 305 27.07 -3.42 47.62
N GLU A 306 27.18 -2.33 48.39
CA GLU A 306 27.87 -2.35 49.69
C GLU A 306 27.26 -3.36 50.66
N GLN A 307 25.93 -3.50 50.69
CA GLN A 307 25.26 -4.54 51.48
C GLN A 307 25.59 -5.96 50.99
N ILE A 308 25.64 -6.18 49.68
CA ILE A 308 26.05 -7.48 49.10
C ILE A 308 27.52 -7.77 49.38
N ASP A 309 28.39 -6.77 49.25
CA ASP A 309 29.83 -6.88 49.50
C ASP A 309 30.11 -7.06 51.01
N ALA A 310 29.29 -6.50 51.90
CA ALA A 310 29.35 -6.81 53.34
C ALA A 310 28.99 -8.27 53.64
N ASN A 311 28.13 -8.88 52.81
CA ASN A 311 27.81 -10.30 52.87
C ASN A 311 28.87 -11.20 52.21
N GLN A 312 29.98 -10.64 51.70
CA GLN A 312 31.08 -11.40 51.11
C GLN A 312 31.71 -12.34 52.15
N SER A 313 31.79 -11.96 53.42
CA SER A 313 32.23 -12.86 54.50
C SER A 313 31.34 -14.10 54.61
N ILE A 314 30.01 -13.93 54.46
CA ILE A 314 29.05 -15.04 54.50
C ILE A 314 29.24 -15.94 53.27
N PHE A 315 29.62 -15.36 52.13
CA PHE A 315 29.93 -16.11 50.92
C PHE A 315 31.16 -17.00 51.11
N ASP A 316 32.24 -16.43 51.66
CA ASP A 316 33.48 -17.15 51.91
C ASP A 316 33.29 -18.22 53.01
N ASP A 317 32.48 -17.93 54.03
CA ASP A 317 32.09 -18.89 55.07
C ASP A 317 31.24 -20.05 54.51
N LEU A 318 30.27 -19.76 53.62
CA LEU A 318 29.47 -20.80 52.96
C LEU A 318 30.31 -21.66 52.02
N GLN A 319 31.24 -21.05 51.29
CA GLN A 319 32.14 -21.77 50.39
C GLN A 319 33.09 -22.68 51.16
N THR A 320 33.68 -22.18 52.25
CA THR A 320 34.54 -23.00 53.13
C THR A 320 33.78 -24.11 53.84
N GLU A 321 32.53 -23.88 54.24
CA GLU A 321 31.63 -24.90 54.80
C GLU A 321 31.33 -26.00 53.77
N ILE A 322 31.02 -25.63 52.52
CA ILE A 322 30.81 -26.58 51.41
C ILE A 322 32.08 -27.40 51.17
N ASP A 323 33.24 -26.78 51.12
CA ASP A 323 34.52 -27.44 50.84
C ASP A 323 34.91 -28.41 51.97
N LEU A 324 34.69 -28.03 53.24
CA LEU A 324 34.89 -28.90 54.39
C LEU A 324 33.95 -30.12 54.34
N LYS A 325 32.68 -29.92 53.98
CA LYS A 325 31.71 -31.02 53.83
C LYS A 325 32.02 -31.93 52.65
N LYS A 326 32.53 -31.38 51.54
CA LYS A 326 33.04 -32.19 50.42
C LYS A 326 34.21 -33.07 50.84
N GLN A 327 35.13 -32.57 51.67
CA GLN A 327 36.21 -33.39 52.23
C GLN A 327 35.68 -34.51 53.14
N GLN A 328 34.68 -34.22 54.00
CA GLN A 328 34.03 -35.25 54.82
C GLN A 328 33.33 -36.32 53.97
N LEU A 329 32.62 -35.90 52.91
CA LEU A 329 32.01 -36.79 51.94
C LEU A 329 33.04 -37.66 51.22
N GLN A 330 34.18 -37.08 50.83
CA GLN A 330 35.30 -37.80 50.23
C GLN A 330 35.83 -38.89 51.17
N THR A 331 35.95 -38.57 52.46
CA THR A 331 36.41 -39.50 53.49
C THR A 331 35.41 -40.65 53.69
N LEU A 332 34.10 -40.34 53.69
CA LEU A 332 33.03 -41.35 53.73
C LEU A 332 33.07 -42.26 52.51
N ILE A 333 33.32 -41.72 51.31
CA ILE A 333 33.46 -42.50 50.08
C ILE A 333 34.67 -43.43 50.18
N SER A 334 35.84 -42.94 50.62
CA SER A 334 37.03 -43.78 50.80
C SER A 334 36.84 -44.89 51.84
N ASN A 335 36.07 -44.65 52.90
CA ASN A 335 35.72 -45.68 53.88
C ASN A 335 34.75 -46.74 53.32
N ILE A 336 33.78 -46.32 52.49
CA ILE A 336 32.90 -47.24 51.75
C ILE A 336 33.73 -48.11 50.80
N ASP A 337 34.68 -47.52 50.07
CA ASP A 337 35.55 -48.25 49.14
C ASP A 337 36.46 -49.25 49.88
N ALA A 338 37.00 -48.89 51.05
CA ALA A 338 37.80 -49.78 51.89
C ALA A 338 37.00 -50.97 52.47
N LEU A 339 35.75 -50.74 52.88
CA LEU A 339 34.85 -51.80 53.35
C LEU A 339 34.42 -52.74 52.22
N GLN A 340 34.21 -52.22 51.00
CA GLN A 340 33.92 -53.03 49.81
C GLN A 340 35.11 -53.92 49.39
N LEU A 341 36.34 -53.42 49.53
CA LEU A 341 37.57 -54.20 49.31
C LEU A 341 37.76 -55.31 50.35
N ASN A 342 37.36 -55.08 51.61
CA ASN A 342 37.41 -56.09 52.67
C ASN A 342 36.34 -57.19 52.47
N ASP A 343 35.11 -56.82 52.10
CA ASP A 343 34.01 -57.76 51.82
C ASP A 343 34.30 -58.66 50.60
N SER A 344 35.04 -58.13 49.61
CA SER A 344 35.50 -58.88 48.43
C SER A 344 36.54 -59.96 48.76
N SER A 345 37.29 -59.83 49.86
CA SER A 345 38.29 -60.83 50.30
C SER A 345 37.67 -61.97 51.13
N LEU A 346 36.62 -61.69 51.90
CA LEU A 346 35.86 -62.69 52.67
C LEU A 346 35.00 -63.59 51.77
N GLN A 347 34.43 -63.03 50.69
CA GLN A 347 33.63 -63.79 49.71
C GLN A 347 34.45 -64.82 48.92
N LEU A 348 35.74 -64.56 48.67
CA LEU A 348 36.63 -65.46 47.92
C LEU A 348 36.93 -66.77 48.70
N THR A 349 36.92 -66.72 50.03
CA THR A 349 37.23 -67.86 50.92
C THR A 349 35.99 -68.75 51.12
N TYR A 350 34.81 -68.15 51.18
CA TYR A 350 33.52 -68.84 51.29
C TYR A 350 33.11 -69.55 49.97
N GLN A 351 33.54 -69.00 48.82
CA GLN A 351 33.29 -69.56 47.49
C GLN A 351 33.93 -70.93 47.24
N ASN A 352 35.06 -71.28 47.88
CA ASN A 352 35.76 -72.53 47.61
C ASN A 352 35.12 -73.78 48.26
N MET A 353 34.33 -73.61 49.35
CA MET A 353 33.64 -74.73 50.01
C MET A 353 32.22 -74.99 49.50
N GLN A 354 31.61 -74.04 48.78
CA GLN A 354 30.23 -74.15 48.31
C GLN A 354 30.11 -74.69 46.87
N ASN A 355 31.24 -74.94 46.21
CA ASN A 355 31.28 -75.30 44.78
C ASN A 355 30.76 -76.71 44.46
N ASP A 356 30.84 -77.68 45.38
CA ASP A 356 30.35 -79.05 45.14
C ASP A 356 28.83 -79.24 45.41
N PHE A 357 28.20 -78.37 46.20
CA PHE A 357 26.76 -78.44 46.48
C PHE A 357 25.93 -77.48 45.60
N SER A 358 26.58 -76.54 44.92
CA SER A 358 25.90 -75.44 44.22
C SER A 358 25.40 -75.77 42.82
N GLN A 359 25.91 -76.80 42.14
CA GLN A 359 25.56 -77.03 40.73
C GLN A 359 24.09 -77.42 40.50
N GLN A 360 23.40 -78.00 41.49
CA GLN A 360 21.96 -78.29 41.41
C GLN A 360 21.09 -77.21 42.08
N LEU A 361 21.61 -76.47 43.07
CA LEU A 361 20.89 -75.36 43.71
C LEU A 361 21.00 -74.04 42.91
N GLN A 362 22.00 -73.89 42.04
CA GLN A 362 22.21 -72.71 41.20
C GLN A 362 21.09 -72.52 40.17
N GLN A 363 20.58 -73.59 39.54
CA GLN A 363 19.45 -73.41 38.61
C GLN A 363 18.19 -72.93 39.34
N TYR A 364 17.90 -73.48 40.53
CA TYR A 364 16.75 -73.08 41.34
C TYR A 364 16.89 -71.67 41.95
N ASN A 365 18.07 -71.31 42.46
CA ASN A 365 18.32 -69.98 43.02
C ASN A 365 18.44 -68.89 41.95
N ILE A 366 18.96 -69.21 40.76
CA ILE A 366 18.94 -68.28 39.62
C ILE A 366 17.49 -68.03 39.19
N GLU A 367 16.62 -69.04 39.15
CA GLU A 367 15.19 -68.82 38.85
C GLU A 367 14.45 -68.07 39.96
N LYS A 368 14.72 -68.37 41.23
CA LYS A 368 14.13 -67.67 42.38
C LYS A 368 14.61 -66.22 42.51
N GLN A 369 15.90 -65.94 42.27
CA GLN A 369 16.42 -64.57 42.23
C GLN A 369 15.92 -63.81 41.00
N LYS A 370 15.82 -64.46 39.83
CA LYS A 370 15.15 -63.87 38.66
C LYS A 370 13.67 -63.58 38.94
N PHE A 371 12.99 -64.42 39.71
CA PHE A 371 11.59 -64.19 40.10
C PHE A 371 11.45 -63.02 41.09
N LEU A 372 12.29 -62.95 42.12
CA LEU A 372 12.30 -61.85 43.11
C LEU A 372 12.77 -60.53 42.49
N GLN A 373 13.74 -60.57 41.58
CA GLN A 373 14.16 -59.41 40.81
C GLN A 373 13.04 -58.95 39.89
N LYS A 374 12.38 -59.86 39.17
CA LYS A 374 11.17 -59.53 38.38
C LYS A 374 10.02 -59.02 39.25
N GLN A 375 9.93 -59.44 40.51
CA GLN A 375 8.92 -58.96 41.46
C GLN A 375 9.23 -57.53 41.93
N ARG A 376 10.50 -57.22 42.21
CA ARG A 376 10.94 -55.85 42.51
C ARG A 376 10.82 -54.94 41.28
N GLU A 377 11.24 -55.40 40.11
CA GLU A 377 11.06 -54.68 38.85
C GLU A 377 9.56 -54.46 38.58
N LYS A 378 8.69 -55.42 38.91
CA LYS A 378 7.23 -55.26 38.85
C LYS A 378 6.73 -54.24 39.87
N GLU A 379 7.23 -54.22 41.10
CA GLU A 379 6.83 -53.27 42.14
C GLU A 379 7.33 -51.85 41.85
N GLU A 380 8.56 -51.71 41.36
CA GLU A 380 9.15 -50.45 40.87
C GLU A 380 8.37 -49.95 39.66
N ALA A 381 8.10 -50.82 38.67
CA ALA A 381 7.23 -50.49 37.55
C ALA A 381 5.82 -50.13 38.01
N HIS A 382 5.29 -50.75 39.07
CA HIS A 382 3.97 -50.42 39.61
C HIS A 382 3.95 -49.05 40.31
N GLN A 383 5.02 -48.70 41.03
CA GLN A 383 5.19 -47.35 41.60
C GLN A 383 5.41 -46.30 40.51
N GLU A 384 6.14 -46.63 39.45
CA GLU A 384 6.31 -45.76 38.29
C GLU A 384 4.99 -45.56 37.56
N ILE A 385 4.23 -46.64 37.33
CA ILE A 385 2.87 -46.59 36.78
C ILE A 385 1.97 -45.71 37.65
N GLN A 386 1.99 -45.83 38.98
CA GLN A 386 1.20 -44.96 39.86
C GLN A 386 1.60 -43.49 39.79
N LYS A 387 2.90 -43.20 39.63
CA LYS A 387 3.38 -41.82 39.38
C LYS A 387 2.87 -41.31 38.03
N TYR A 388 2.95 -42.13 36.98
CA TYR A 388 2.43 -41.78 35.66
C TYR A 388 0.90 -41.65 35.67
N GLU A 389 0.16 -42.48 36.39
CA GLU A 389 -1.30 -42.37 36.57
C GLU A 389 -1.67 -41.05 37.27
N LYS A 390 -0.88 -40.63 38.27
CA LYS A 390 -1.06 -39.33 38.91
C LYS A 390 -0.80 -38.18 37.93
N TYR A 391 0.30 -38.23 37.17
CA TYR A 391 0.57 -37.22 36.14
C TYR A 391 -0.49 -37.21 35.04
N ILE A 392 -0.96 -38.38 34.60
CA ILE A 392 -2.05 -38.51 33.64
C ILE A 392 -3.32 -37.87 34.21
N SER A 393 -3.66 -38.10 35.48
CA SER A 393 -4.80 -37.43 36.12
C SER A 393 -4.65 -35.91 36.15
N GLU A 394 -3.48 -35.39 36.50
CA GLU A 394 -3.20 -33.93 36.50
C GLU A 394 -3.29 -33.35 35.08
N PHE A 395 -2.78 -34.06 34.08
CA PHE A 395 -2.90 -33.66 32.68
C PHE A 395 -4.34 -33.74 32.16
N LEU A 396 -5.12 -34.74 32.57
CA LEU A 396 -6.54 -34.85 32.21
C LEU A 396 -7.35 -33.69 32.80
N ASP A 397 -7.04 -33.25 34.02
CA ASP A 397 -7.66 -32.06 34.62
C ASP A 397 -7.27 -30.77 33.88
N GLN A 398 -6.01 -30.65 33.46
CA GLN A 398 -5.56 -29.52 32.62
C GLN A 398 -6.25 -29.53 31.25
N ILE A 399 -6.35 -30.69 30.59
CA ILE A 399 -7.06 -30.87 29.32
C ILE A 399 -8.52 -30.45 29.50
N LYS A 400 -9.20 -30.91 30.55
CA LYS A 400 -10.59 -30.54 30.82
C LYS A 400 -10.77 -29.03 31.05
N ASN A 401 -9.81 -28.38 31.71
CA ASN A 401 -9.83 -26.93 31.90
C ASN A 401 -9.63 -26.18 30.57
N LEU A 402 -8.72 -26.66 29.72
CA LEU A 402 -8.51 -26.13 28.37
C LEU A 402 -9.72 -26.37 27.46
N GLU A 403 -10.36 -27.54 27.53
CA GLU A 403 -11.61 -27.84 26.82
C GLU A 403 -12.73 -26.86 27.21
N ASN A 404 -12.87 -26.55 28.51
CA ASN A 404 -13.82 -25.54 28.97
C ASN A 404 -13.48 -24.13 28.43
N GLN A 405 -12.20 -23.76 28.38
CA GLN A 405 -11.77 -22.49 27.79
C GLN A 405 -12.05 -22.44 26.28
N ILE A 406 -11.79 -23.54 25.56
CA ILE A 406 -12.11 -23.67 24.13
C ILE A 406 -13.61 -23.54 23.92
N GLN A 407 -14.44 -24.19 24.75
CA GLN A 407 -15.90 -24.13 24.63
C GLN A 407 -16.45 -22.71 24.91
N ASN A 408 -15.90 -22.02 25.91
CA ASN A 408 -16.22 -20.61 26.18
C ASN A 408 -15.79 -19.68 25.03
N THR A 409 -14.70 -20.01 24.35
CA THR A 409 -14.23 -19.22 23.21
C THR A 409 -15.08 -19.51 21.96
N LYS A 410 -15.47 -20.76 21.73
CA LYS A 410 -16.40 -21.15 20.65
C LYS A 410 -17.76 -20.46 20.80
N THR A 411 -18.32 -20.44 21.99
CA THR A 411 -19.60 -19.75 22.25
C THR A 411 -19.49 -18.24 22.03
N LYS A 412 -18.38 -17.59 22.42
CA LYS A 412 -18.13 -16.17 22.09
C LYS A 412 -18.02 -15.95 20.57
N LEU A 413 -17.30 -16.83 19.87
CA LEU A 413 -17.15 -16.75 18.41
C LEU A 413 -18.49 -16.94 17.69
N GLU A 414 -19.35 -17.84 18.16
CA GLU A 414 -20.70 -18.04 17.62
C GLU A 414 -21.56 -16.78 17.78
N VAL A 415 -21.52 -16.12 18.95
CA VAL A 415 -22.22 -14.86 19.19
C VAL A 415 -21.71 -13.74 18.28
N GLU A 416 -20.39 -13.61 18.12
CA GLU A 416 -19.82 -12.62 17.19
C GLU A 416 -20.17 -12.92 15.73
N THR A 417 -20.19 -14.20 15.34
CA THR A 417 -20.59 -14.62 13.99
C THR A 417 -22.06 -14.29 13.72
N GLN A 418 -22.94 -14.48 14.70
CA GLN A 418 -24.35 -14.07 14.62
C GLN A 418 -24.49 -12.54 14.47
N ASN A 419 -23.75 -11.77 15.26
CA ASN A 419 -23.73 -10.31 15.16
C ASN A 419 -23.25 -9.84 13.77
N LEU A 420 -22.19 -10.46 13.25
CA LEU A 420 -21.65 -10.14 11.93
C LEU A 420 -22.64 -10.47 10.81
N ASN A 421 -23.39 -11.56 10.94
CA ASN A 421 -24.47 -11.90 10.01
C ASN A 421 -25.65 -10.91 10.08
N MET A 422 -26.03 -10.44 11.26
CA MET A 422 -27.03 -9.37 11.40
C MET A 422 -26.57 -8.06 10.73
N ILE A 423 -25.31 -7.68 10.91
CA ILE A 423 -24.74 -6.48 10.27
C ILE A 423 -24.72 -6.64 8.74
N LYS A 424 -24.39 -7.83 8.22
CA LYS A 424 -24.47 -8.13 6.78
C LYS A 424 -25.89 -7.98 6.23
N GLN A 425 -26.89 -8.52 6.94
CA GLN A 425 -28.30 -8.37 6.55
C GLN A 425 -28.74 -6.90 6.56
N GLN A 426 -28.36 -6.12 7.58
CA GLN A 426 -28.66 -4.68 7.63
C GLN A 426 -28.00 -3.93 6.47
N LYS A 427 -26.76 -4.26 6.12
CA LYS A 427 -26.05 -3.68 4.97
C LYS A 427 -26.77 -3.97 3.65
N GLU A 428 -27.26 -5.20 3.44
CA GLU A 428 -28.01 -5.55 2.23
C GLU A 428 -29.33 -4.78 2.11
N VAL A 429 -30.04 -4.57 3.23
CA VAL A 429 -31.27 -3.77 3.24
C VAL A 429 -30.96 -2.31 2.85
N ILE A 430 -29.94 -1.71 3.45
CA ILE A 430 -29.54 -0.32 3.14
C ILE A 430 -29.09 -0.18 1.67
N LEU A 431 -28.37 -1.17 1.13
CA LEU A 431 -27.96 -1.15 -0.28
C LEU A 431 -29.16 -1.20 -1.23
N LYS A 432 -30.17 -2.04 -0.93
CA LYS A 432 -31.41 -2.10 -1.71
C LYS A 432 -32.18 -0.77 -1.66
N GLU A 433 -32.27 -0.13 -0.49
CA GLU A 433 -32.90 1.19 -0.36
C GLU A 433 -32.18 2.28 -1.16
N ILE A 434 -30.83 2.27 -1.19
CA ILE A 434 -30.03 3.21 -1.98
C ILE A 434 -30.23 2.98 -3.48
N GLU A 435 -30.25 1.72 -3.93
CA GLU A 435 -30.49 1.36 -5.33
C GLU A 435 -31.89 1.76 -5.79
N GLU A 436 -32.90 1.54 -4.95
CA GLU A 436 -34.28 1.92 -5.24
C GLU A 436 -34.43 3.44 -5.34
N LYS A 437 -33.81 4.20 -4.41
CA LYS A 437 -33.80 5.66 -4.47
C LYS A 437 -33.10 6.19 -5.73
N ARG A 438 -31.94 5.62 -6.11
CA ARG A 438 -31.25 5.97 -7.36
C ARG A 438 -32.10 5.68 -8.59
N ARG A 439 -32.86 4.58 -8.58
CA ARG A 439 -33.77 4.22 -9.67
C ARG A 439 -34.89 5.24 -9.80
N GLN A 440 -35.49 5.66 -8.69
CA GLN A 440 -36.52 6.71 -8.66
C GLN A 440 -35.97 8.06 -9.18
N GLU A 441 -34.77 8.46 -8.76
CA GLU A 441 -34.12 9.69 -9.24
C GLU A 441 -33.83 9.62 -10.75
N LEU A 442 -33.35 8.47 -11.25
CA LEU A 442 -33.10 8.26 -12.67
C LEU A 442 -34.39 8.32 -13.50
N ASP A 443 -35.48 7.73 -13.01
CA ASP A 443 -36.77 7.75 -13.71
C ASP A 443 -37.38 9.16 -13.71
N GLN A 444 -37.20 9.96 -12.65
CA GLN A 444 -37.58 11.38 -12.65
C GLN A 444 -36.79 12.20 -13.68
N VAL A 445 -35.48 11.96 -13.80
CA VAL A 445 -34.64 12.64 -14.81
C VAL A 445 -35.08 12.27 -16.23
N LYS A 446 -35.35 10.98 -16.48
CA LYS A 446 -35.86 10.52 -17.79
C LYS A 446 -37.20 11.17 -18.13
N LEU A 447 -38.11 11.27 -17.17
CA LEU A 447 -39.42 11.91 -17.36
C LEU A 447 -39.26 13.40 -17.71
N MET A 448 -38.38 14.12 -17.02
CA MET A 448 -38.10 15.53 -17.35
C MET A 448 -37.46 15.70 -18.73
N GLN A 449 -36.56 14.80 -19.12
CA GLN A 449 -35.96 14.83 -20.46
C GLN A 449 -37.00 14.56 -21.55
N GLN A 450 -37.88 13.59 -21.33
CA GLN A 450 -38.96 13.27 -22.27
C GLN A 450 -39.92 14.45 -22.47
N TYR A 451 -40.32 15.12 -21.38
CA TYR A 451 -41.14 16.34 -21.45
C TYR A 451 -40.45 17.47 -22.23
N SER A 452 -39.14 17.64 -22.04
CA SER A 452 -38.33 18.61 -22.79
C SER A 452 -38.28 18.29 -24.28
N ILE A 453 -38.11 17.01 -24.64
CA ILE A 453 -38.14 16.54 -26.03
C ILE A 453 -39.49 16.83 -26.68
N GLU A 454 -40.61 16.45 -26.05
CA GLU A 454 -41.96 16.70 -26.56
C GLU A 454 -42.24 18.21 -26.77
N THR A 455 -41.72 19.04 -25.86
CA THR A 455 -41.83 20.50 -25.98
C THR A 455 -41.06 21.02 -27.22
N ILE A 456 -39.84 20.50 -27.44
CA ILE A 456 -39.01 20.87 -28.60
C ILE A 456 -39.65 20.37 -29.90
N GLU A 457 -40.17 19.14 -29.94
CA GLU A 457 -40.85 18.58 -31.11
C GLU A 457 -42.08 19.42 -31.49
N THR A 458 -42.86 19.86 -30.49
CA THR A 458 -44.00 20.76 -30.70
C THR A 458 -43.56 22.11 -31.28
N GLN A 459 -42.42 22.65 -30.81
CA GLN A 459 -41.84 23.88 -31.35
C GLN A 459 -41.42 23.72 -32.82
N ILE A 460 -40.75 22.61 -33.15
CA ILE A 460 -40.34 22.25 -34.51
C ILE A 460 -41.56 22.10 -35.43
N ALA A 461 -42.61 21.42 -34.99
CA ALA A 461 -43.84 21.26 -35.76
C ALA A 461 -44.49 22.62 -36.06
N ASN A 462 -44.60 23.48 -35.05
CA ASN A 462 -45.13 24.84 -35.20
C ASN A 462 -44.28 25.70 -36.15
N LEU A 463 -42.97 25.49 -36.17
CA LEU A 463 -42.09 26.18 -37.10
C LEU A 463 -42.25 25.74 -38.53
N ASN A 464 -42.35 24.44 -38.76
CA ASN A 464 -42.57 23.89 -40.09
C ASN A 464 -43.88 24.39 -40.70
N ILE A 465 -44.93 24.57 -39.89
CA ILE A 465 -46.18 25.20 -40.33
C ILE A 465 -45.92 26.64 -40.82
N LYS A 466 -45.11 27.38 -40.08
CA LYS A 466 -44.79 28.80 -40.35
C LYS A 466 -43.90 28.96 -41.59
N ILE A 467 -42.91 28.08 -41.76
CA ILE A 467 -42.11 27.99 -42.99
C ILE A 467 -43.02 27.77 -44.20
N LYS A 468 -43.94 26.79 -44.15
CA LYS A 468 -44.90 26.55 -45.24
C LYS A 468 -45.77 27.76 -45.54
N GLN A 469 -46.17 28.52 -44.52
CA GLN A 469 -46.94 29.75 -44.72
C GLN A 469 -46.09 30.81 -45.44
N LEU A 470 -44.84 31.03 -45.01
CA LEU A 470 -43.93 31.98 -45.64
C LEU A 470 -43.59 31.58 -47.09
N GLU A 471 -43.40 30.29 -47.37
CA GLU A 471 -43.22 29.79 -48.73
C GLU A 471 -44.43 30.14 -49.62
N SER A 472 -45.65 29.95 -49.13
CA SER A 472 -46.85 30.33 -49.87
C SER A 472 -46.97 31.85 -50.10
N HIS A 473 -46.49 32.67 -49.16
CA HIS A 473 -46.45 34.13 -49.32
C HIS A 473 -45.39 34.55 -50.34
N LYS A 474 -44.21 33.92 -50.32
CA LYS A 474 -43.16 34.13 -51.32
C LYS A 474 -43.69 33.82 -52.72
N ASP A 475 -44.33 32.67 -52.91
CA ASP A 475 -44.87 32.27 -54.21
C ASP A 475 -45.91 33.27 -54.72
N ARG A 476 -46.78 33.80 -53.85
CA ARG A 476 -47.75 34.85 -54.21
C ARG A 476 -47.07 36.16 -54.59
N ALA A 477 -46.08 36.60 -53.82
CA ALA A 477 -45.34 37.82 -54.11
C ALA A 477 -44.57 37.70 -55.44
N GLN A 478 -44.02 36.52 -55.72
CA GLN A 478 -43.32 36.24 -56.97
C GLN A 478 -44.28 36.25 -58.17
N GLN A 479 -45.48 35.67 -58.03
CA GLN A 479 -46.54 35.78 -59.05
C GLN A 479 -47.01 37.23 -59.28
N GLN A 480 -47.06 38.04 -58.22
CA GLN A 480 -47.39 39.47 -58.34
C GLN A 480 -46.30 40.25 -59.07
N LEU A 481 -45.03 39.96 -58.76
CA LEU A 481 -43.88 40.55 -59.45
C LEU A 481 -43.92 40.23 -60.95
N GLU A 482 -44.15 38.97 -61.31
CA GLU A 482 -44.27 38.53 -62.71
C GLU A 482 -45.44 39.23 -63.44
N LYS A 483 -46.56 39.47 -62.75
CA LYS A 483 -47.69 40.26 -63.30
C LYS A 483 -47.32 41.73 -63.51
N VAL A 484 -46.63 42.35 -62.56
CA VAL A 484 -46.19 43.75 -62.68
C VAL A 484 -45.14 43.89 -63.79
N ASP A 485 -44.18 42.97 -63.88
CA ASP A 485 -43.16 42.97 -64.93
C ASP A 485 -43.78 42.77 -66.31
N SER A 486 -44.80 41.92 -66.44
CA SER A 486 -45.54 41.77 -67.71
C SER A 486 -46.36 43.01 -68.06
N GLU A 487 -46.97 43.70 -67.09
CA GLU A 487 -47.64 44.99 -67.31
C GLU A 487 -46.66 46.12 -67.71
N ILE A 488 -45.50 46.20 -67.05
CA ILE A 488 -44.46 47.19 -67.37
C ILE A 488 -43.93 46.95 -68.77
N ASN A 489 -43.61 45.70 -69.11
CA ASN A 489 -43.12 45.34 -70.44
C ASN A 489 -44.19 45.61 -71.52
N TRP A 490 -45.46 45.33 -71.23
CA TRP A 490 -46.57 45.69 -72.12
C TRP A 490 -46.65 47.21 -72.31
N LYS A 491 -46.67 48.01 -71.23
CA LYS A 491 -46.71 49.47 -71.31
C LYS A 491 -45.50 50.08 -72.00
N MET A 492 -44.28 49.58 -71.75
CA MET A 492 -43.07 50.02 -72.44
C MET A 492 -43.13 49.71 -73.93
N LYS A 493 -43.64 48.53 -74.31
CA LYS A 493 -43.85 48.18 -75.71
C LYS A 493 -44.88 49.08 -76.37
N THR A 494 -46.01 49.35 -75.70
CA THR A 494 -47.04 50.27 -76.21
C THR A 494 -46.51 51.71 -76.34
N LEU A 495 -45.71 52.18 -75.39
CA LEU A 495 -45.07 53.50 -75.44
C LEU A 495 -44.03 53.58 -76.56
N PHE A 496 -43.23 52.53 -76.78
CA PHE A 496 -42.29 52.47 -77.90
C PHE A 496 -43.00 52.44 -79.26
N GLU A 497 -44.06 51.65 -79.40
CA GLU A 497 -44.91 51.62 -80.61
C GLU A 497 -45.61 52.98 -80.86
N GLN A 498 -45.95 53.72 -79.79
CA GLN A 498 -46.50 55.08 -79.89
C GLN A 498 -45.45 56.18 -80.16
N LEU A 499 -44.19 55.97 -79.78
CA LEU A 499 -43.10 56.95 -79.98
C LEU A 499 -42.39 56.80 -81.35
N THR A 500 -42.62 55.71 -82.07
CA THR A 500 -41.94 55.43 -83.35
C THR A 500 -42.41 56.31 -84.54
N PRO A 501 -43.63 56.90 -84.61
CA PRO A 501 -43.98 57.86 -85.65
C PRO A 501 -43.73 59.34 -85.27
N LEU A 502 -43.19 59.65 -84.09
CA LEU A 502 -43.23 61.01 -83.50
C LEU A 502 -41.86 61.72 -83.44
N THR A 503 -40.88 61.31 -84.25
CA THR A 503 -39.59 62.03 -84.42
C THR A 503 -39.45 62.81 -85.73
N SER A 504 -40.57 63.12 -86.41
CA SER A 504 -40.59 64.21 -87.40
C SER A 504 -41.87 65.01 -87.30
N GLU A 505 -41.69 66.29 -86.97
CA GLU A 505 -42.62 67.42 -87.17
C GLU A 505 -43.61 67.79 -86.05
N ILE A 506 -43.21 68.85 -85.34
CA ILE A 506 -44.00 70.05 -84.98
C ILE A 506 -45.01 69.93 -83.81
N ALA A 507 -44.64 70.66 -82.75
CA ALA A 507 -45.39 71.65 -81.95
C ALA A 507 -46.86 71.42 -81.51
N ASP A 508 -47.13 72.01 -80.34
CA ASP A 508 -48.43 72.37 -79.75
C ASP A 508 -49.10 71.39 -78.76
N THR A 509 -48.67 71.58 -77.52
CA THR A 509 -49.40 71.73 -76.24
C THR A 509 -50.77 71.04 -76.00
N PRO A 510 -51.00 70.40 -74.81
CA PRO A 510 -52.20 69.62 -74.45
C PRO A 510 -53.55 70.38 -74.31
N LEU A 511 -53.63 71.65 -74.70
CA LEU A 511 -54.83 72.48 -74.51
C LEU A 511 -55.95 72.17 -75.53
N LEU A 512 -55.62 71.50 -76.64
CA LEU A 512 -56.57 71.16 -77.72
C LEU A 512 -57.38 69.87 -77.48
N GLN A 513 -56.96 69.02 -76.52
CA GLN A 513 -57.67 67.76 -76.21
C GLN A 513 -58.85 67.95 -75.25
N MET A 514 -58.83 68.99 -74.40
CA MET A 514 -59.99 69.33 -73.56
C MET A 514 -61.15 69.96 -74.36
N GLN A 515 -60.87 70.60 -75.51
CA GLN A 515 -61.92 71.12 -76.41
C GLN A 515 -62.68 70.03 -77.19
N LYS A 516 -62.18 68.79 -77.26
CA LYS A 516 -62.88 67.68 -77.93
C LYS A 516 -63.91 66.96 -77.06
N ILE A 517 -63.86 67.11 -75.72
CA ILE A 517 -64.88 66.56 -74.81
C ILE A 517 -66.09 67.51 -74.68
N ALA A 518 -65.90 68.81 -74.90
CA ALA A 518 -66.99 69.79 -74.91
C ALA A 518 -67.95 69.65 -76.11
N ASN A 519 -67.55 68.98 -77.19
CA ASN A 519 -68.34 68.85 -78.42
C ASN A 519 -69.12 67.51 -78.56
N CYS A 520 -69.25 66.72 -77.48
CA CYS A 520 -70.05 65.48 -77.49
C CYS A 520 -71.42 65.60 -76.78
N CYS A 521 -71.90 66.82 -76.51
CA CYS A 521 -73.20 67.07 -75.86
C CYS A 521 -74.27 67.69 -76.80
N GLU A 522 -74.23 67.37 -78.09
CA GLU A 522 -75.37 67.61 -78.99
C GLU A 522 -75.80 66.28 -79.60
N PHE A 523 -76.64 65.53 -78.90
CA PHE A 523 -77.64 64.61 -79.48
C PHE A 523 -78.40 63.93 -78.34
N CYS A 524 -79.52 64.53 -77.94
CA CYS A 524 -80.68 63.86 -77.33
C CYS A 524 -81.88 64.82 -77.44
N GLU A 525 -82.38 64.99 -78.67
CA GLU A 525 -83.79 65.33 -78.90
C GLU A 525 -84.60 64.09 -78.53
N ASN A 526 -85.00 64.00 -77.26
CA ASN A 526 -86.19 63.34 -76.74
C ASN A 526 -86.12 63.51 -75.22
N GLY A 527 -87.06 64.26 -74.66
CA GLY A 527 -87.05 64.74 -73.28
C GLY A 527 -87.07 63.62 -72.25
N GLU A 528 -85.88 63.18 -71.84
CA GLU A 528 -85.62 62.63 -70.52
C GLU A 528 -84.99 63.73 -69.66
N ASP A 529 -85.63 64.01 -68.53
CA ASP A 529 -85.27 65.00 -67.53
C ASP A 529 -83.78 64.89 -67.17
N THR A 530 -82.98 65.83 -67.68
CA THR A 530 -81.52 65.90 -67.49
C THR A 530 -81.14 65.92 -66.01
N THR A 531 -82.06 66.37 -65.15
CA THR A 531 -81.97 66.34 -63.69
C THR A 531 -81.98 64.92 -63.12
N GLN A 532 -82.74 63.98 -63.71
CA GLN A 532 -82.73 62.57 -63.30
C GLN A 532 -81.48 61.83 -63.75
N VAL A 533 -80.94 62.15 -64.93
CA VAL A 533 -79.72 61.51 -65.45
C VAL A 533 -78.50 61.99 -64.66
N THR A 534 -78.38 63.29 -64.37
CA THR A 534 -77.32 63.82 -63.50
C THR A 534 -77.47 63.31 -62.06
N ALA A 535 -78.68 63.19 -61.52
CA ALA A 535 -78.89 62.58 -60.21
C ALA A 535 -78.43 61.11 -60.18
N LYS A 536 -78.83 60.30 -61.17
CA LYS A 536 -78.40 58.88 -61.26
C LYS A 536 -76.90 58.73 -61.44
N ILE A 537 -76.26 59.59 -62.24
CA ILE A 537 -74.80 59.60 -62.41
C ILE A 537 -74.12 59.99 -61.10
N ASN A 538 -74.59 61.03 -60.41
CA ASN A 538 -74.02 61.45 -59.13
C ASN A 538 -74.21 60.41 -58.02
N THR A 539 -75.37 59.74 -57.95
CA THR A 539 -75.60 58.63 -57.01
C THR A 539 -74.63 57.48 -57.30
N LYS A 540 -74.44 57.11 -58.57
CA LYS A 540 -73.48 56.05 -58.94
C LYS A 540 -72.03 56.45 -58.69
N ILE A 541 -71.65 57.70 -58.93
CA ILE A 541 -70.33 58.23 -58.58
C ILE A 541 -70.14 58.15 -57.06
N GLN A 542 -71.13 58.57 -56.26
CA GLN A 542 -71.06 58.51 -54.80
C GLN A 542 -70.97 57.06 -54.28
N GLU A 543 -71.79 56.15 -54.82
CA GLU A 543 -71.74 54.72 -54.49
C GLU A 543 -70.39 54.10 -54.86
N THR A 544 -69.85 54.43 -56.03
CA THR A 544 -68.53 53.94 -56.47
C THR A 544 -67.41 54.53 -55.63
N THR A 545 -67.52 55.80 -55.21
CA THR A 545 -66.54 56.46 -54.34
C THR A 545 -66.55 55.87 -52.94
N ASN A 546 -67.74 55.58 -52.39
CA ASN A 546 -67.89 54.91 -51.09
C ASN A 546 -67.36 53.47 -51.16
N PHE A 547 -67.68 52.74 -52.23
CA PHE A 547 -67.16 51.38 -52.46
C PHE A 547 -65.64 51.36 -52.58
N LEU A 548 -65.03 52.29 -53.32
CA LEU A 548 -63.58 52.43 -53.44
C LEU A 548 -62.92 52.83 -52.11
N SER A 549 -63.57 53.68 -51.31
CA SER A 549 -63.13 54.02 -49.96
C SER A 549 -63.12 52.78 -49.04
N ASP A 550 -64.19 51.98 -49.08
CA ASP A 550 -64.32 50.78 -48.25
C ASP A 550 -63.35 49.67 -48.70
N LEU A 551 -63.13 49.51 -50.00
CA LEU A 551 -62.12 48.61 -50.56
C LEU A 551 -60.70 49.03 -50.15
N ASN A 552 -60.40 50.34 -50.17
CA ASN A 552 -59.12 50.85 -49.70
C ASN A 552 -58.92 50.62 -48.20
N LYS A 553 -59.97 50.78 -47.37
CA LYS A 553 -59.90 50.46 -45.95
C LYS A 553 -59.65 48.97 -45.71
N GLN A 554 -60.38 48.10 -46.41
CA GLN A 554 -60.19 46.65 -46.30
C GLN A 554 -58.80 46.21 -46.78
N ASN A 555 -58.28 46.82 -47.85
CA ASN A 555 -56.95 46.52 -48.35
C ASN A 555 -55.86 47.00 -47.37
N GLN A 556 -56.02 48.19 -46.78
CA GLN A 556 -55.13 48.68 -45.72
C GLN A 556 -55.17 47.80 -44.45
N GLU A 557 -56.33 47.28 -44.07
CA GLU A 557 -56.46 46.36 -42.94
C GLU A 557 -55.84 44.99 -43.24
N ALA A 558 -56.03 44.45 -44.46
CA ALA A 558 -55.41 43.20 -44.90
C ALA A 558 -53.87 43.31 -45.01
N GLU A 559 -53.37 44.45 -45.50
CA GLU A 559 -51.94 44.76 -45.52
C GLU A 559 -51.35 44.88 -44.11
N ARG A 560 -52.06 45.54 -43.18
CA ARG A 560 -51.65 45.60 -41.77
C ARG A 560 -51.62 44.22 -41.13
N LEU A 561 -52.65 43.40 -41.30
CA LEU A 561 -52.70 42.03 -40.76
C LEU A 561 -51.60 41.12 -41.33
N ASN A 562 -51.31 41.22 -42.64
CA ASN A 562 -50.21 40.50 -43.26
C ASN A 562 -48.85 41.00 -42.77
N PHE A 563 -48.69 42.32 -42.60
CA PHE A 563 -47.46 42.91 -42.07
C PHE A 563 -47.22 42.49 -40.62
N ASP A 564 -48.24 42.52 -39.77
CA ASP A 564 -48.16 42.10 -38.37
C ASP A 564 -47.83 40.60 -38.25
N LYS A 565 -48.44 39.76 -39.10
CA LYS A 565 -48.14 38.33 -39.15
C LYS A 565 -46.71 38.08 -39.63
N LEU A 566 -46.26 38.76 -40.69
CA LEU A 566 -44.89 38.64 -41.20
C LEU A 566 -43.86 39.13 -40.18
N ASN A 567 -44.17 40.20 -39.44
CA ASN A 567 -43.32 40.73 -38.37
C ASN A 567 -43.26 39.78 -37.17
N ALA A 568 -44.39 39.17 -36.79
CA ALA A 568 -44.41 38.09 -35.79
C ALA A 568 -43.68 36.83 -36.28
N ASP A 569 -43.66 36.59 -37.60
CA ASP A 569 -42.93 35.49 -38.21
C ASP A 569 -41.42 35.68 -38.21
N PHE A 570 -40.99 36.86 -38.64
CA PHE A 570 -39.61 37.30 -38.55
C PHE A 570 -39.11 37.31 -37.10
N LYS A 571 -39.89 37.85 -36.15
CA LYS A 571 -39.51 37.90 -34.73
C LYS A 571 -39.27 36.50 -34.16
N ARG A 572 -40.17 35.54 -34.43
CA ARG A 572 -40.00 34.15 -33.97
C ARG A 572 -38.78 33.46 -34.59
N ALA A 573 -38.57 33.59 -35.90
CA ALA A 573 -37.40 33.02 -36.57
C ALA A 573 -36.09 33.64 -36.05
N ASN A 574 -36.10 34.95 -35.76
CA ASN A 574 -34.98 35.65 -35.16
C ASN A 574 -34.71 35.15 -33.72
N ASP A 575 -35.75 35.00 -32.90
CA ASP A 575 -35.64 34.46 -31.53
C ASP A 575 -35.07 33.03 -31.52
N GLU A 576 -35.47 32.18 -32.47
CA GLU A 576 -34.96 30.82 -32.62
C GLU A 576 -33.52 30.77 -33.14
N TYR A 577 -33.16 31.65 -34.08
CA TYR A 577 -31.77 31.82 -34.50
C TYR A 577 -30.90 32.23 -33.31
N HIS A 578 -31.37 33.18 -32.49
CA HIS A 578 -30.66 33.58 -31.27
C HIS A 578 -30.55 32.43 -30.27
N SER A 579 -31.62 31.67 -30.03
CA SER A 579 -31.62 30.47 -29.17
C SER A 579 -30.65 29.39 -29.67
N ALA A 580 -30.64 29.09 -30.97
CA ALA A 580 -29.71 28.14 -31.58
C ALA A 580 -28.26 28.61 -31.50
N LYS A 581 -28.02 29.91 -31.73
CA LYS A 581 -26.71 30.54 -31.58
C LYS A 581 -26.21 30.47 -30.14
N GLU A 582 -27.07 30.71 -29.15
CA GLU A 582 -26.76 30.57 -27.73
C GLU A 582 -26.43 29.12 -27.37
N LYS A 583 -27.23 28.14 -27.83
CA LYS A 583 -26.95 26.70 -27.63
C LYS A 583 -25.62 26.29 -28.25
N HIS A 584 -25.33 26.73 -29.47
CA HIS A 584 -24.05 26.47 -30.13
C HIS A 584 -22.87 27.12 -29.39
N GLN A 585 -23.04 28.37 -28.93
CA GLN A 585 -22.02 29.04 -28.09
C GLN A 585 -21.81 28.32 -26.76
N PHE A 586 -22.88 27.84 -26.13
CA PHE A 586 -22.81 27.05 -24.91
C PHE A 586 -22.08 25.72 -25.13
N ALA A 587 -22.42 24.96 -26.16
CA ALA A 587 -21.72 23.72 -26.52
C ALA A 587 -20.24 23.97 -26.85
N ARG A 588 -19.93 25.08 -27.54
CA ARG A 588 -18.55 25.49 -27.83
C ARG A 588 -17.78 25.86 -26.56
N ARG A 589 -18.43 26.49 -25.56
CA ARG A 589 -17.82 26.74 -24.24
C ARG A 589 -17.54 25.43 -23.51
N GLN A 590 -18.49 24.50 -23.46
CA GLN A 590 -18.27 23.19 -22.85
C GLN A 590 -17.13 22.40 -23.53
N LEU A 591 -17.09 22.39 -24.86
CA LEU A 591 -15.97 21.78 -25.60
C LEU A 591 -14.64 22.45 -25.28
N SER A 592 -14.60 23.78 -25.16
CA SER A 592 -13.38 24.50 -24.78
C SER A 592 -12.88 24.18 -23.36
N GLU A 593 -13.78 23.78 -22.45
CA GLU A 593 -13.41 23.34 -21.10
C GLU A 593 -12.86 21.90 -21.09
N ILE A 594 -13.38 21.03 -21.97
CA ILE A 594 -12.97 19.62 -22.07
C ILE A 594 -11.60 19.48 -22.77
N ILE A 595 -11.30 20.31 -23.78
CA ILE A 595 -10.07 20.22 -24.57
C ILE A 595 -8.79 20.23 -23.69
N PRO A 596 -8.59 21.18 -22.76
CA PRO A 596 -7.42 21.19 -21.89
C PRO A 596 -7.33 19.95 -20.98
N ILE A 597 -8.47 19.43 -20.53
CA ILE A 597 -8.53 18.23 -19.69
C ILE A 597 -8.07 17.02 -20.51
N THR A 598 -8.62 16.84 -21.71
CA THR A 598 -8.23 15.78 -22.63
C THR A 598 -6.75 15.84 -23.00
N ALA A 599 -6.23 17.03 -23.30
CA ALA A 599 -4.82 17.24 -23.59
C ALA A 599 -3.92 16.85 -22.40
N LYS A 600 -4.28 17.27 -21.18
CA LYS A 600 -3.55 16.90 -19.96
C LYS A 600 -3.58 15.39 -19.70
N GLN A 601 -4.70 14.73 -19.95
CA GLN A 601 -4.78 13.27 -19.83
C GLN A 601 -3.93 12.58 -20.89
N LEU A 602 -3.95 13.04 -22.15
CA LEU A 602 -3.09 12.50 -23.21
C LEU A 602 -1.61 12.66 -22.88
N ILE A 603 -1.18 13.82 -22.40
CA ILE A 603 0.19 14.05 -21.91
C ILE A 603 0.54 13.03 -20.83
N ARG A 604 -0.31 12.91 -19.80
CA ARG A 604 -0.08 11.99 -18.68
C ARG A 604 0.03 10.53 -19.12
N VAL A 605 -0.85 10.08 -20.01
CA VAL A 605 -0.82 8.70 -20.53
C VAL A 605 0.44 8.49 -21.37
N SER A 606 0.82 9.44 -22.22
CA SER A 606 2.06 9.36 -22.99
C SER A 606 3.31 9.33 -22.12
N GLU A 607 3.38 10.15 -21.07
CA GLU A 607 4.48 10.12 -20.08
C GLU A 607 4.55 8.77 -19.36
N LEU A 608 3.42 8.23 -18.91
CA LEU A 608 3.35 6.91 -18.29
C LEU A 608 3.83 5.81 -19.24
N ARG A 609 3.44 5.88 -20.52
CA ARG A 609 3.90 4.92 -21.53
C ARG A 609 5.40 4.99 -21.75
N GLN A 610 5.97 6.18 -21.89
CA GLN A 610 7.41 6.36 -22.03
C GLN A 610 8.16 5.81 -20.81
N HIS A 611 7.62 6.03 -19.62
CA HIS A 611 8.16 5.46 -18.39
C HIS A 611 8.13 3.92 -18.40
N ILE A 612 7.00 3.31 -18.78
CA ILE A 612 6.86 1.85 -18.90
C ILE A 612 7.87 1.30 -19.91
N GLU A 613 7.99 1.93 -21.09
CA GLU A 613 8.96 1.52 -22.11
C GLU A 613 10.39 1.55 -21.58
N THR A 614 10.77 2.65 -20.93
CA THR A 614 12.12 2.84 -20.38
C THR A 614 12.42 1.83 -19.28
N GLU A 615 11.51 1.65 -18.33
CA GLU A 615 11.69 0.70 -17.22
C GLU A 615 11.74 -0.74 -17.71
N MET A 616 10.86 -1.13 -18.64
CA MET A 616 10.87 -2.49 -19.19
C MET A 616 12.20 -2.81 -19.88
N CYS A 617 12.70 -1.89 -20.72
CA CYS A 617 14.00 -2.03 -21.37
C CYS A 617 15.14 -2.11 -20.34
N PHE A 618 15.13 -1.23 -19.33
CA PHE A 618 16.14 -1.19 -18.27
C PHE A 618 16.19 -2.50 -17.48
N TRP A 619 15.05 -2.98 -16.98
CA TRP A 619 14.99 -4.21 -16.19
C TRP A 619 15.33 -5.43 -17.02
N PHE A 620 14.85 -5.51 -18.26
CA PHE A 620 15.22 -6.60 -19.16
C PHE A 620 16.75 -6.65 -19.36
N GLN A 621 17.37 -5.52 -19.69
CA GLN A 621 18.82 -5.45 -19.90
C GLN A 621 19.60 -5.80 -18.62
N LYS A 622 19.11 -5.36 -17.46
CA LYS A 622 19.72 -5.68 -16.17
C LYS A 622 19.67 -7.18 -15.87
N PHE A 623 18.54 -7.84 -16.17
CA PHE A 623 18.37 -9.28 -15.93
C PHE A 623 19.19 -10.13 -16.90
N THR A 624 19.29 -9.72 -18.16
CA THR A 624 20.10 -10.45 -19.16
C THR A 624 21.60 -10.34 -18.88
N GLN A 625 22.05 -9.20 -18.34
CA GLN A 625 23.43 -9.01 -17.87
C GLN A 625 23.83 -9.96 -16.74
N LEU A 626 22.90 -10.42 -15.90
CA LEU A 626 23.21 -11.38 -14.81
C LEU A 626 23.75 -12.72 -15.34
N LEU A 627 23.48 -13.06 -16.61
CA LEU A 627 24.00 -14.25 -17.28
C LEU A 627 25.02 -13.95 -18.38
N ASN A 628 25.58 -12.73 -18.40
CA ASN A 628 26.47 -12.28 -19.46
C ASN A 628 25.85 -12.36 -20.87
N LEU A 629 24.51 -12.28 -20.98
CA LEU A 629 23.83 -12.17 -22.27
C LEU A 629 23.80 -10.69 -22.67
N LYS A 630 24.53 -10.35 -23.73
CA LYS A 630 24.53 -9.01 -24.32
C LYS A 630 23.35 -8.84 -25.27
N ILE A 631 22.16 -8.79 -24.70
CA ILE A 631 20.90 -8.60 -25.42
C ILE A 631 20.11 -7.44 -24.80
N SER A 632 19.48 -6.66 -25.66
CA SER A 632 18.59 -5.55 -25.31
C SER A 632 17.17 -5.85 -25.77
N LEU A 633 16.21 -5.17 -25.13
CA LEU A 633 14.82 -5.17 -25.54
C LEU A 633 14.52 -3.84 -26.20
N GLU A 634 14.07 -3.87 -27.45
CA GLU A 634 13.40 -2.76 -28.12
C GLU A 634 11.90 -2.90 -27.89
N PHE A 635 11.37 -2.16 -26.92
CA PHE A 635 9.95 -2.16 -26.59
C PHE A 635 9.35 -0.76 -26.81
N LYS A 636 8.40 -0.70 -27.74
CA LYS A 636 7.71 0.52 -28.16
C LYS A 636 6.21 0.25 -28.23
N MET A 637 5.42 1.05 -27.54
CA MET A 637 3.97 0.96 -27.61
C MET A 637 3.42 1.71 -28.85
N PRO A 638 2.28 1.30 -29.43
CA PRO A 638 1.69 1.98 -30.60
C PRO A 638 1.28 3.42 -30.28
N PRO A 639 1.59 4.45 -31.07
CA PRO A 639 1.39 5.86 -30.70
C PRO A 639 -0.08 6.18 -30.36
N LEU A 640 -0.31 7.09 -29.40
CA LEU A 640 -1.65 7.58 -29.11
C LEU A 640 -2.17 8.46 -30.26
N PRO A 641 -3.50 8.53 -30.46
CA PRO A 641 -4.08 9.48 -31.41
C PRO A 641 -3.72 10.91 -30.99
N SER A 642 -3.20 11.68 -31.93
CA SER A 642 -2.85 13.07 -31.70
C SER A 642 -4.10 13.96 -31.75
N LEU A 643 -4.08 15.08 -31.02
CA LEU A 643 -5.16 16.08 -31.01
C LEU A 643 -5.46 16.62 -32.42
N GLU A 644 -4.45 16.70 -33.28
CA GLU A 644 -4.62 17.13 -34.67
C GLU A 644 -5.50 16.15 -35.46
N LYS A 645 -5.36 14.83 -35.22
CA LYS A 645 -6.24 13.82 -35.84
C LYS A 645 -7.69 13.94 -35.37
N ALA A 646 -7.93 14.53 -34.20
CA ALA A 646 -9.26 14.82 -33.67
C ALA A 646 -9.82 16.20 -34.11
N ASN A 647 -9.13 16.92 -35.01
CA ASN A 647 -9.46 18.29 -35.41
C ASN A 647 -9.52 19.30 -34.24
N ILE A 648 -8.75 19.05 -33.17
CA ILE A 648 -8.67 19.94 -32.01
C ILE A 648 -7.48 20.89 -32.22
N SER A 649 -7.74 22.19 -32.26
CA SER A 649 -6.67 23.19 -32.35
C SER A 649 -5.88 23.27 -31.04
N LEU A 650 -4.56 23.19 -31.14
CA LEU A 650 -3.64 23.38 -30.01
C LEU A 650 -3.67 24.81 -29.45
N ASP A 651 -4.21 25.78 -30.20
CA ASP A 651 -4.32 27.16 -29.73
C ASP A 651 -5.40 27.34 -28.65
N ALA A 652 -6.24 26.33 -28.43
CA ALA A 652 -7.17 26.28 -27.31
C ALA A 652 -6.49 25.88 -25.98
N LEU A 653 -5.22 25.47 -26.00
CA LEU A 653 -4.46 25.10 -24.83
C LEU A 653 -3.68 26.29 -24.27
N ASP A 654 -3.50 26.32 -22.95
CA ASP A 654 -2.55 27.24 -22.34
C ASP A 654 -1.11 26.93 -22.81
N ALA A 655 -0.24 27.94 -22.77
CA ALA A 655 1.11 27.84 -23.32
C ALA A 655 1.94 26.69 -22.71
N ASP A 656 1.76 26.41 -21.41
CA ASP A 656 2.46 25.32 -20.72
C ASP A 656 1.97 23.94 -21.19
N THR A 657 0.65 23.72 -21.20
CA THR A 657 0.06 22.47 -21.69
C THR A 657 0.38 22.25 -23.16
N LYS A 658 0.35 23.30 -23.99
CA LYS A 658 0.73 23.24 -25.41
C LYS A 658 2.19 22.83 -25.58
N GLN A 659 3.11 23.46 -24.84
CA GLN A 659 4.53 23.16 -24.90
C GLN A 659 4.82 21.71 -24.46
N ARG A 660 4.23 21.26 -23.35
CA ARG A 660 4.37 19.88 -22.89
C ARG A 660 3.78 18.87 -23.87
N TYR A 661 2.63 19.16 -24.46
CA TYR A 661 2.05 18.32 -25.50
C TYR A 661 3.01 18.17 -26.69
N ILE A 662 3.57 19.29 -27.17
CA ILE A 662 4.56 19.30 -28.25
C ILE A 662 5.78 18.48 -27.86
N GLU A 663 6.36 18.70 -26.68
CA GLU A 663 7.55 17.96 -26.22
C GLU A 663 7.31 16.45 -26.17
N VAL A 664 6.15 16.02 -25.65
CA VAL A 664 5.83 14.60 -25.51
C VAL A 664 5.55 13.96 -26.88
N PHE A 665 4.77 14.61 -27.74
CA PHE A 665 4.33 14.02 -29.01
C PHE A 665 5.30 14.24 -30.19
N HIS A 666 6.09 15.32 -30.22
CA HIS A 666 7.13 15.49 -31.25
C HIS A 666 8.35 14.62 -30.98
N ASN A 667 8.74 14.42 -29.71
CA ASN A 667 9.84 13.53 -29.39
C ASN A 667 9.47 12.05 -29.60
N SER A 668 8.20 11.68 -29.44
CA SER A 668 7.74 10.30 -29.64
C SER A 668 7.56 9.92 -31.12
N ASN A 669 7.20 10.87 -31.99
CA ASN A 669 6.80 10.58 -33.38
C ASN A 669 7.94 10.57 -34.40
N GLN A 670 9.20 10.75 -34.00
CA GLN A 670 10.33 10.64 -34.94
C GLN A 670 10.58 9.21 -35.45
N ILE A 671 9.97 8.19 -34.81
CA ILE A 671 10.14 6.80 -35.22
C ILE A 671 8.77 6.18 -35.55
N LYS A 672 8.61 5.77 -36.82
CA LYS A 672 7.33 5.30 -37.41
C LYS A 672 6.98 3.88 -36.94
N TYR A 673 6.49 3.74 -35.71
CA TYR A 673 5.95 2.46 -35.23
C TYR A 673 4.43 2.50 -35.17
N ASP A 674 3.76 2.38 -36.32
CA ASP A 674 2.29 2.45 -36.39
C ASP A 674 1.58 1.36 -35.57
N HIS A 675 2.28 0.25 -35.25
CA HIS A 675 1.73 -0.90 -34.54
C HIS A 675 2.44 -1.22 -33.22
N GLY A 676 3.33 -0.34 -32.75
CA GLY A 676 4.30 -0.70 -31.70
C GLY A 676 5.34 -1.70 -32.19
N GLN A 677 6.35 -1.98 -31.36
CA GLN A 677 7.42 -2.92 -31.65
C GLN A 677 7.84 -3.61 -30.35
N ILE A 678 8.02 -4.92 -30.41
CA ILE A 678 8.66 -5.70 -29.35
C ILE A 678 9.69 -6.58 -30.05
N GLU A 679 10.96 -6.23 -29.88
CA GLU A 679 12.06 -6.96 -30.48
C GLU A 679 13.19 -7.15 -29.48
N ILE A 680 13.77 -8.34 -29.45
CA ILE A 680 14.94 -8.62 -28.62
C ILE A 680 16.15 -8.59 -29.54
N VAL A 681 17.04 -7.64 -29.32
CA VAL A 681 18.20 -7.38 -30.17
C VAL A 681 19.45 -7.91 -29.47
N GLY A 682 20.18 -8.80 -30.11
CA GLY A 682 21.48 -9.28 -29.63
C GLY A 682 22.63 -8.56 -30.34
N ASP A 683 23.73 -8.28 -29.63
CA ASP A 683 24.90 -7.57 -30.18
C ASP A 683 25.48 -8.27 -31.43
N HIS A 684 25.56 -9.60 -31.42
CA HIS A 684 26.23 -10.41 -32.47
C HIS A 684 25.51 -11.71 -32.83
N ARG A 685 24.39 -12.02 -32.18
CA ARG A 685 23.64 -13.27 -32.36
C ARG A 685 22.17 -12.98 -32.52
N GLN A 686 21.54 -13.58 -33.53
CA GLN A 686 20.09 -13.54 -33.67
C GLN A 686 19.45 -14.37 -32.56
N VAL A 687 18.29 -13.95 -32.05
CA VAL A 687 17.54 -14.69 -31.00
C VAL A 687 17.24 -16.13 -31.40
N ASN A 688 17.04 -16.36 -32.70
CA ASN A 688 16.83 -17.70 -33.28
C ASN A 688 18.03 -18.65 -33.14
N SER A 689 19.21 -18.12 -32.80
CA SER A 689 20.43 -18.91 -32.56
C SER A 689 20.64 -19.25 -31.09
N PHE A 690 19.74 -18.84 -30.20
CA PHE A 690 19.84 -19.15 -28.78
C PHE A 690 19.63 -20.64 -28.53
N SER A 691 20.43 -21.19 -27.62
CA SER A 691 20.15 -22.52 -27.07
C SER A 691 18.79 -22.51 -26.35
N GLY A 692 18.17 -23.68 -26.17
CA GLY A 692 16.89 -23.77 -25.46
C GLY A 692 16.92 -23.06 -24.11
N GLY A 693 17.97 -23.26 -23.31
CA GLY A 693 18.13 -22.58 -22.02
C GLY A 693 18.32 -21.06 -22.12
N GLU A 694 19.00 -20.56 -23.14
CA GLU A 694 19.13 -19.10 -23.38
C GLU A 694 17.81 -18.48 -23.81
N GLY A 695 17.04 -19.17 -24.65
CA GLY A 695 15.69 -18.77 -25.04
C GLY A 695 14.76 -18.70 -23.83
N THR A 696 14.73 -19.75 -23.00
CA THR A 696 13.92 -19.79 -21.78
C THR A 696 14.33 -18.69 -20.80
N PHE A 697 15.62 -18.43 -20.62
CA PHE A 697 16.08 -17.38 -19.70
C PHE A 697 15.73 -15.98 -20.21
N THR A 698 15.85 -15.77 -21.51
CA THR A 698 15.46 -14.52 -22.17
C THR A 698 13.96 -14.26 -21.96
N ALA A 699 13.13 -15.29 -22.09
CA ALA A 699 11.70 -15.20 -21.80
C ALA A 699 11.43 -14.85 -20.32
N LEU A 700 12.15 -15.46 -19.37
CA LEU A 700 12.03 -15.13 -17.94
C LEU A 700 12.49 -13.70 -17.63
N SER A 701 13.55 -13.21 -18.29
CA SER A 701 14.02 -11.83 -18.16
C SER A 701 12.94 -10.84 -18.63
N PHE A 702 12.20 -11.19 -19.68
CA PHE A 702 11.06 -10.41 -20.15
C PHE A 702 9.85 -10.49 -19.19
N ILE A 703 9.50 -11.67 -18.70
CA ILE A 703 8.41 -11.83 -17.73
C ILE A 703 8.70 -11.05 -16.45
N THR A 704 9.92 -11.14 -15.93
CA THR A 704 10.33 -10.44 -14.71
C THR A 704 10.42 -8.92 -14.90
N SER A 705 10.83 -8.43 -16.08
CA SER A 705 10.77 -7.00 -16.38
C SER A 705 9.33 -6.50 -16.45
N CYS A 706 8.41 -7.29 -17.03
CA CYS A 706 6.98 -7.03 -16.98
C CYS A 706 6.48 -6.94 -15.52
N CYS A 707 6.83 -7.88 -14.65
CA CYS A 707 6.40 -7.87 -13.25
C CYS A 707 6.90 -6.65 -12.46
N LYS A 708 8.05 -6.06 -12.84
CA LYS A 708 8.56 -4.83 -12.20
C LYS A 708 7.76 -3.58 -12.57
N VAL A 709 7.11 -3.60 -13.73
CA VAL A 709 6.43 -2.43 -14.29
C VAL A 709 4.91 -2.55 -14.22
N ILE A 710 4.39 -3.77 -14.42
CA ILE A 710 2.98 -4.10 -14.41
C ILE A 710 2.63 -4.74 -13.08
N GLN A 711 1.69 -4.13 -12.37
CA GLN A 711 1.13 -4.71 -11.15
C GLN A 711 0.17 -5.85 -11.52
N SER A 712 0.58 -7.09 -11.22
CA SER A 712 -0.30 -8.26 -11.27
C SER A 712 -0.62 -8.73 -9.85
N SER A 713 -1.81 -9.26 -9.62
CA SER A 713 -2.11 -9.93 -8.35
C SER A 713 -1.60 -11.37 -8.32
N TYR A 714 -1.51 -12.01 -9.49
CA TYR A 714 -1.19 -13.42 -9.63
C TYR A 714 -0.27 -13.68 -10.83
N LEU A 715 0.67 -14.61 -10.68
CA LEU A 715 1.55 -15.07 -11.74
C LEU A 715 1.72 -16.59 -11.65
N GLN A 716 1.53 -17.29 -12.75
CA GLN A 716 1.84 -18.71 -12.84
C GLN A 716 2.86 -18.92 -13.96
N ILE A 717 3.97 -19.57 -13.65
CA ILE A 717 4.98 -19.95 -14.64
C ILE A 717 5.17 -21.45 -14.57
N ASP A 718 4.86 -22.11 -15.67
CA ASP A 718 4.98 -23.55 -15.83
C ASP A 718 6.26 -23.92 -16.58
N GLU A 719 6.83 -25.07 -16.23
CA GLU A 719 8.00 -25.67 -16.88
C GLU A 719 9.16 -24.69 -17.20
N TRP A 720 9.44 -23.76 -16.29
CA TRP A 720 10.27 -22.58 -16.59
C TRP A 720 11.76 -22.87 -16.79
N ASP A 721 12.24 -24.08 -16.51
CA ASP A 721 13.67 -24.41 -16.49
C ASP A 721 14.05 -25.69 -17.24
N VAL A 722 13.12 -26.26 -18.02
CA VAL A 722 13.31 -27.54 -18.76
C VAL A 722 14.62 -27.57 -19.55
N PHE A 723 14.97 -26.47 -20.21
CA PHE A 723 16.14 -26.39 -21.10
C PHE A 723 17.36 -25.74 -20.44
N MET A 724 17.30 -25.42 -19.15
CA MET A 724 18.40 -24.78 -18.43
C MET A 724 19.32 -25.80 -17.76
N ASP A 725 20.63 -25.55 -17.83
CA ASP A 725 21.59 -26.21 -16.94
C ASP A 725 21.39 -25.77 -15.49
N ALA A 726 21.96 -26.54 -14.55
CA ALA A 726 21.80 -26.31 -13.12
C ALA A 726 22.27 -24.91 -12.67
N GLY A 727 23.34 -24.37 -13.26
CA GLY A 727 23.86 -23.04 -12.90
C GLY A 727 22.92 -21.93 -13.34
N ARG A 728 22.45 -21.98 -14.59
CA ARG A 728 21.48 -21.01 -15.13
C ARG A 728 20.14 -21.10 -14.43
N ARG A 729 19.69 -22.30 -14.10
CA ARG A 729 18.46 -22.55 -13.31
C ARG A 729 18.52 -21.86 -11.96
N THR A 730 19.61 -22.02 -11.21
CA THR A 730 19.80 -21.37 -9.91
C THR A 730 19.75 -19.84 -10.02
N SER A 731 20.42 -19.27 -11.03
CA SER A 731 20.43 -17.83 -11.28
C SER A 731 19.03 -17.31 -11.67
N ALA A 732 18.32 -18.03 -12.55
CA ALA A 732 16.96 -17.70 -12.96
C ALA A 732 15.97 -17.77 -11.80
N PHE A 733 16.08 -18.80 -10.97
CA PHE A 733 15.25 -18.95 -9.77
C PHE A 733 15.46 -17.80 -8.79
N LYS A 734 16.73 -17.45 -8.50
CA LYS A 734 17.07 -16.32 -7.63
C LYS A 734 16.50 -15.00 -8.16
N MET A 735 16.62 -14.76 -9.46
CA MET A 735 16.04 -13.58 -10.13
C MET A 735 14.52 -13.55 -9.99
N LEU A 736 13.84 -14.68 -10.24
CA LEU A 736 12.39 -14.80 -10.09
C LEU A 736 11.95 -14.50 -8.64
N MET A 737 12.60 -15.13 -7.66
CA MET A 737 12.33 -14.90 -6.24
C MET A 737 12.49 -13.42 -5.86
N GLU A 738 13.62 -12.80 -6.24
CA GLU A 738 13.87 -11.39 -5.98
C GLU A 738 12.76 -10.49 -6.57
N VAL A 739 12.29 -10.79 -7.78
CA VAL A 739 11.22 -10.02 -8.42
C VAL A 739 9.91 -10.21 -7.66
N ILE A 740 9.49 -11.46 -7.42
CA ILE A 740 8.23 -11.82 -6.78
C ILE A 740 8.12 -11.22 -5.36
N PHE A 741 9.15 -11.35 -4.53
CA PHE A 741 9.15 -10.81 -3.17
C PHE A 741 9.09 -9.29 -3.14
N ASN A 742 9.75 -8.63 -4.11
CA ASN A 742 9.74 -7.16 -4.18
C ASN A 742 8.44 -6.59 -4.76
N THR A 743 7.70 -7.36 -5.56
CA THR A 743 6.46 -6.89 -6.21
C THR A 743 5.21 -7.28 -5.44
N GLY A 744 5.30 -8.23 -4.51
CA GLY A 744 4.14 -8.70 -3.73
C GLY A 744 3.13 -9.50 -4.56
N ILE A 745 3.57 -10.07 -5.67
CA ILE A 745 2.73 -10.88 -6.57
C ILE A 745 2.57 -12.28 -5.96
N GLN A 746 1.35 -12.80 -5.89
CA GLN A 746 1.16 -14.21 -5.57
C GLN A 746 1.62 -15.06 -6.74
N CYS A 747 2.62 -15.93 -6.55
CA CYS A 747 3.21 -16.69 -7.63
C CYS A 747 3.14 -18.21 -7.42
N VAL A 748 2.79 -18.93 -8.49
CA VAL A 748 2.90 -20.40 -8.57
C VAL A 748 3.96 -20.72 -9.62
N LEU A 749 5.07 -21.32 -9.18
CA LEU A 749 6.12 -21.79 -10.06
C LEU A 749 6.06 -23.31 -10.13
N VAL A 750 5.90 -23.84 -11.33
CA VAL A 750 5.94 -25.27 -11.59
C VAL A 750 7.23 -25.57 -12.34
N THR A 751 7.98 -26.56 -11.86
CA THR A 751 9.24 -27.00 -12.47
C THR A 751 9.32 -28.52 -12.41
N PRO A 752 9.79 -29.18 -13.49
CA PRO A 752 10.05 -30.62 -13.48
C PRO A 752 11.36 -31.00 -12.78
N ASN A 753 12.17 -30.03 -12.35
CA ASN A 753 13.46 -30.28 -11.71
C ASN A 753 13.41 -29.97 -10.21
N ASP A 754 14.32 -30.60 -9.47
CA ASP A 754 14.53 -30.25 -8.06
C ASP A 754 15.03 -28.79 -7.93
N VAL A 755 14.37 -28.05 -7.04
CA VAL A 755 14.75 -26.69 -6.67
C VAL A 755 15.63 -26.74 -5.42
N ASP A 756 16.80 -26.10 -5.49
CA ASP A 756 17.65 -25.93 -4.31
C ASP A 756 17.02 -24.93 -3.34
N LEU A 757 16.47 -25.46 -2.26
CA LEU A 757 15.79 -24.67 -1.23
C LEU A 757 16.76 -23.80 -0.43
N ALA A 758 18.05 -24.10 -0.42
CA ALA A 758 19.04 -23.26 0.25
C ALA A 758 19.08 -21.84 -0.33
N VAL A 759 18.73 -21.69 -1.62
CA VAL A 759 18.57 -20.38 -2.27
C VAL A 759 17.38 -19.62 -1.71
N VAL A 760 16.29 -20.32 -1.35
CA VAL A 760 15.07 -19.74 -0.77
C VAL A 760 15.30 -19.32 0.69
N GLU A 761 16.09 -20.09 1.45
CA GLU A 761 16.41 -19.79 2.85
C GLU A 761 17.11 -18.44 3.04
N GLN A 762 17.80 -17.94 2.02
CA GLN A 762 18.45 -16.63 2.04
C GLN A 762 17.49 -15.46 1.82
N VAL A 763 16.27 -15.70 1.29
CA VAL A 763 15.38 -14.65 0.74
C VAL A 763 14.06 -14.52 1.51
N ASN A 764 14.08 -14.68 2.84
CA ASN A 764 12.91 -14.66 3.76
C ASN A 764 11.97 -15.87 3.64
N ARG A 765 12.09 -16.81 4.59
CA ARG A 765 11.17 -17.96 4.73
C ARG A 765 9.74 -17.58 5.09
N ASP A 766 9.53 -16.45 5.75
CA ASP A 766 8.23 -16.10 6.35
C ASP A 766 7.16 -15.72 5.30
N ASP A 767 7.59 -15.33 4.09
CA ASP A 767 6.70 -14.95 2.98
C ASP A 767 6.46 -16.10 1.98
N LEU A 768 7.13 -17.26 2.15
CA LEU A 768 7.03 -18.38 1.22
C LEU A 768 5.84 -19.29 1.55
N ILE A 769 4.78 -19.19 0.74
CA ILE A 769 3.61 -20.06 0.82
C ILE A 769 3.90 -21.38 0.06
N GLY A 770 4.23 -22.44 0.82
CA GLY A 770 4.04 -23.87 0.47
C GLY A 770 4.86 -24.44 -0.71
N ILE A 771 5.71 -25.43 -0.43
CA ILE A 771 6.35 -26.25 -1.48
C ILE A 771 5.61 -27.58 -1.59
N VAL A 772 5.03 -27.84 -2.76
CA VAL A 772 4.35 -29.10 -3.05
C VAL A 772 5.24 -29.92 -3.97
N ARG A 773 5.80 -31.01 -3.45
CA ARG A 773 6.52 -31.99 -4.27
C ARG A 773 5.52 -32.99 -4.82
N LEU A 774 5.44 -33.08 -6.15
CA LEU A 774 4.66 -34.11 -6.83
C LEU A 774 5.58 -35.31 -7.04
N GLU A 775 5.26 -36.43 -6.40
CA GLU A 775 5.96 -37.69 -6.68
C GLU A 775 5.65 -38.13 -8.11
N ALA A 776 6.68 -38.59 -8.82
CA ALA A 776 6.48 -39.15 -10.16
C ALA A 776 5.49 -40.32 -10.07
N ILE A 777 4.43 -40.26 -10.87
CA ILE A 777 3.52 -41.40 -11.02
C ILE A 777 4.35 -42.53 -11.62
N ALA A 778 4.64 -43.55 -10.81
CA ALA A 778 5.24 -44.77 -11.30
C ALA A 778 4.31 -45.32 -12.39
N ARG A 779 4.77 -45.33 -13.65
CA ARG A 779 4.09 -46.06 -14.70
C ARG A 779 4.28 -47.54 -14.40
N GLU A 780 3.23 -48.20 -13.91
CA GLU A 780 3.15 -49.67 -13.85
C GLU A 780 3.28 -50.30 -15.23
#